data_AF-A0A7J6H2N4-F1
#
_entry.id   AF-A0A7J6H2N4-F1
#
_cell.length_a   1.000
_cell.length_b   1.000
_cell.length_c   1.000
_cell.angle_alpha   90.00
_cell.angle_beta   90.00
_cell.angle_gamma   90.00
#
_symmetry.space_group_name_H-M   'P 1'
#
loop_
_entity.id
_entity.type
_entity.pdbx_description
1 polymer ?
#
loop_
_entity_poly.entity_id
_entity_poly.type
_entity_poly.pdbx_seq_one_letter_code
_entity_poly.pdbx_strand_id
1 'polypeptide(L)'
;MEITIPFPFLFIYLLLPTLILALSQSSSPICISNSGHVNPTTPLLNFLQTLQETAFLTFKNPKFDPKLYVDLSLKYKLSYSQKGFDKLVKYSNGSVSVKDLSEYIESYFEGAGEDLVGSKPEDFVSEPKGFLPKVKNGEVRSWALKIHSLWKNLSREVSDEVRKQPQLHTLIPLPKPVIIPGSRFREVYYWDSYWVIRGLVASKMYDTAKAIVNNLISLLQQYGHVLNGARTYYINRSQPPLLSAMVTEIYKRTGDLEFAKNSLPALIKEHKFWTSGIHKVSINDGDQAHNHTLTRYYAMWNKPRPESSTLDKELASNISSLTKKQKFYREVASTAESGWDFSTRWMRHHVDFTTLATTSILPVDLNAFILGMELDISFLANVTGDYTISKRFSKASRVRKKAIESVFWNEKTGQWHDYWLSNNSNCMINETWEARNQNQKVFASNFIPLWIESFHSDGVVVDKVMRSLQKSGLVHSAGIATSLTNSGQQWDFPNGLTRSGLKEARSMGREIAVSWLRTNYVTFKKTKTMHEKYNVEKCGFFGGGGEYVPQTGFGWSNGVVLALLEEFDSDPITIPTTPLVTFLERVQETALQTFGKSNFDPKLYVDLSLKTDLKVAEAGLNRVVETGSGLREYIEEYFEGAGEDLVYCEAEDYVAEPEGFLPKVKNEEVRKWALEIHSLWGNLSRKVSGEVWRRPERHTLLPLPELVMVPGSRFREVYYWDSYWVIRGLLASKMYETAKAIVNNLIFLIEEHGYVLNGARAYYTNRRDFPNGWAPIQHMIIEGLTRSGLKEARSMGREIAVSWLRTNYVTFKKTKTMHEKYNVEKCGFFGGGGEYVPQTGFGWSNGVVLALLEEFASYYFS
;
A
#
# COMPACT_ATOMS: atom_id res chain seq x y z
N MET A 1 8.93 80.99 42.42
CA MET A 1 9.88 80.20 41.63
C MET A 1 9.20 78.86 41.37
N GLU A 2 8.29 78.80 40.40
CA GLU A 2 8.57 78.55 38.97
C GLU A 2 9.04 77.10 38.75
N ILE A 3 8.40 76.22 37.97
CA ILE A 3 7.53 76.41 36.79
C ILE A 3 6.69 75.12 36.54
N THR A 4 5.37 75.34 36.33
CA THR A 4 4.31 74.64 35.54
C THR A 4 4.34 73.12 35.26
N ILE A 5 3.28 72.31 35.53
CA ILE A 5 1.86 72.27 35.03
C ILE A 5 1.76 71.75 33.57
N PRO A 6 0.80 70.86 33.16
CA PRO A 6 0.00 69.88 33.93
C PRO A 6 -0.44 68.58 33.14
N PHE A 7 -0.80 67.47 33.83
CA PHE A 7 -2.17 66.87 34.00
C PHE A 7 -2.84 66.22 32.76
N PRO A 8 -3.93 65.41 32.91
CA PRO A 8 -4.51 64.77 34.12
C PRO A 8 -4.68 63.22 34.01
N PHE A 9 -4.51 62.42 35.09
CA PHE A 9 -5.47 62.00 36.16
C PHE A 9 -6.49 60.91 35.76
N LEU A 10 -6.93 59.96 36.61
CA LEU A 10 -6.56 59.49 37.96
C LEU A 10 -7.35 58.18 38.22
N PHE A 11 -6.85 57.40 39.17
CA PHE A 11 -7.40 56.19 39.78
C PHE A 11 -8.77 56.33 40.48
N ILE A 12 -9.63 55.34 40.22
CA ILE A 12 -10.35 54.40 41.14
C ILE A 12 -10.72 54.89 42.56
N TYR A 13 -12.01 54.75 42.91
CA TYR A 13 -12.45 54.19 44.20
C TYR A 13 -13.76 53.36 44.06
N LEU A 14 -13.76 52.20 44.72
CA LEU A 14 -14.81 51.18 44.82
C LEU A 14 -15.82 51.49 45.94
N LEU A 15 -17.08 51.04 45.78
CA LEU A 15 -17.92 50.37 46.81
C LEU A 15 -19.22 49.79 46.16
N LEU A 16 -19.43 48.47 46.32
CA LEU A 16 -20.59 47.62 45.91
C LEU A 16 -21.78 47.73 46.91
N PRO A 17 -22.94 47.05 46.76
CA PRO A 17 -23.66 46.51 45.58
C PRO A 17 -25.19 46.82 45.58
N THR A 18 -25.85 46.84 44.42
CA THR A 18 -27.27 46.48 44.31
C THR A 18 -27.56 45.65 43.07
N LEU A 19 -28.36 44.62 43.29
CA LEU A 19 -28.74 43.54 42.41
C LEU A 19 -29.70 44.04 41.32
N ILE A 20 -29.32 43.98 40.04
CA ILE A 20 -30.28 43.98 38.92
C ILE A 20 -29.82 42.91 37.92
N LEU A 21 -30.67 41.89 37.75
CA LEU A 21 -30.60 40.91 36.67
C LEU A 21 -30.59 41.63 35.32
N ALA A 22 -29.49 41.49 34.57
CA ALA A 22 -29.45 41.86 33.17
C ALA A 22 -29.02 40.63 32.34
N LEU A 23 -29.97 40.13 31.56
CA LEU A 23 -29.77 39.19 30.47
C LEU A 23 -28.68 39.72 29.53
N SER A 24 -27.47 39.17 29.61
CA SER A 24 -26.47 39.36 28.56
C SER A 24 -26.90 38.51 27.36
N GLN A 25 -27.63 39.12 26.42
CA GLN A 25 -27.64 38.64 25.05
C GLN A 25 -26.20 38.68 24.54
N SER A 26 -25.59 37.51 24.45
CA SER A 26 -24.34 37.33 23.73
C SER A 26 -24.58 37.76 22.29
N SER A 27 -23.98 38.88 21.89
CA SER A 27 -23.85 39.24 20.49
C SER A 27 -23.08 38.12 19.78
N SER A 28 -23.79 37.38 18.93
CA SER A 28 -23.21 36.40 18.02
C SER A 28 -22.08 37.06 17.21
N PRO A 29 -20.91 36.42 17.05
CA PRO A 29 -19.87 36.98 16.21
C PRO A 29 -20.40 37.04 14.77
N ILE A 30 -20.46 38.26 14.24
CA ILE A 30 -20.87 38.58 12.87
C ILE A 30 -19.97 37.80 11.91
N CYS A 31 -20.55 36.82 11.23
CA CYS A 31 -19.91 36.10 10.13
C CYS A 31 -19.86 37.02 8.91
N ILE A 32 -18.69 37.58 8.62
CA ILE A 32 -18.43 38.13 7.28
C ILE A 32 -18.46 36.95 6.31
N SER A 33 -19.32 37.04 5.29
CA SER A 33 -19.46 36.06 4.21
C SER A 33 -18.18 36.00 3.35
N ASN A 34 -17.10 35.45 3.88
CA ASN A 34 -15.94 35.11 3.07
C ASN A 34 -16.30 33.85 2.27
N SER A 35 -16.67 34.03 1.00
CA SER A 35 -16.34 33.02 -0.01
C SER A 35 -14.85 32.72 0.16
N GLY A 36 -14.51 31.56 0.75
CA GLY A 36 -13.21 31.35 1.41
C GLY A 36 -12.04 31.88 0.58
N HIS A 37 -11.11 32.58 1.25
CA HIS A 37 -10.01 33.33 0.65
C HIS A 37 -9.39 32.60 -0.54
N VAL A 38 -9.25 33.29 -1.67
CA VAL A 38 -8.59 32.77 -2.87
C VAL A 38 -7.31 33.55 -3.07
N ASN A 39 -6.18 32.86 -3.13
CA ASN A 39 -4.91 33.53 -3.37
C ASN A 39 -4.88 34.07 -4.82
N PRO A 40 -4.42 35.30 -5.05
CA PRO A 40 -4.33 35.87 -6.39
C PRO A 40 -3.28 35.14 -7.25
N THR A 41 -3.54 35.03 -8.55
CA THR A 41 -2.55 34.52 -9.52
C THR A 41 -1.51 35.59 -9.83
N THR A 42 -0.26 35.18 -10.04
CA THR A 42 0.77 36.10 -10.56
C THR A 42 0.56 36.34 -12.07
N PRO A 43 0.99 37.50 -12.61
CA PRO A 43 0.92 37.76 -14.05
C PRO A 43 1.64 36.70 -14.89
N LEU A 44 2.82 36.25 -14.42
CA LEU A 44 3.57 35.17 -15.08
C LEU A 44 2.73 33.89 -15.15
N LEU A 45 2.12 33.48 -14.04
CA LEU A 45 1.35 32.24 -13.99
C LEU A 45 0.14 32.27 -14.93
N ASN A 46 -0.58 33.40 -15.00
CA ASN A 46 -1.67 33.57 -15.97
C ASN A 46 -1.17 33.43 -17.42
N PHE A 47 0.00 34.00 -17.72
CA PHE A 47 0.60 33.90 -19.05
C PHE A 47 1.02 32.46 -19.38
N LEU A 48 1.66 31.75 -18.46
CA LEU A 48 2.04 30.34 -18.65
C LEU A 48 0.83 29.42 -18.83
N GLN A 49 -0.28 29.66 -18.13
CA GLN A 49 -1.53 28.93 -18.35
C GLN A 49 -2.11 29.21 -19.75
N THR A 50 -2.01 30.45 -20.24
CA THR A 50 -2.42 30.79 -21.61
C THR A 50 -1.56 30.06 -22.65
N LEU A 51 -0.23 30.05 -22.46
CA LEU A 51 0.70 29.30 -23.30
C LEU A 51 0.38 27.80 -23.28
N GLN A 52 0.16 27.23 -22.10
CA GLN A 52 -0.23 25.83 -21.91
C GLN A 52 -1.50 25.48 -22.69
N GLU A 53 -2.55 26.30 -22.61
CA GLU A 53 -3.80 26.08 -23.33
C GLU A 53 -3.61 26.13 -24.86
N THR A 54 -2.86 27.12 -25.36
CA THR A 54 -2.52 27.19 -26.78
C THR A 54 -1.69 25.97 -27.22
N ALA A 55 -0.75 25.50 -26.40
CA ALA A 55 0.04 24.31 -26.68
C ALA A 55 -0.81 23.03 -26.72
N PHE A 56 -1.75 22.88 -25.79
CA PHE A 56 -2.69 21.76 -25.76
C PHE A 56 -3.51 21.68 -27.05
N LEU A 57 -4.07 22.82 -27.49
CA LEU A 57 -4.87 22.91 -28.71
C LEU A 57 -4.05 22.73 -29.99
N THR A 58 -2.79 23.15 -29.98
CA THR A 58 -1.88 23.12 -31.14
C THR A 58 -1.26 21.74 -31.35
N PHE A 59 -0.66 21.16 -30.31
CA PHE A 59 0.07 19.90 -30.46
C PHE A 59 -0.85 18.67 -30.46
N LYS A 60 -2.04 18.75 -29.84
CA LYS A 60 -3.01 17.64 -29.72
C LYS A 60 -2.37 16.32 -29.28
N ASN A 61 -1.37 16.41 -28.41
CA ASN A 61 -0.58 15.27 -27.99
C ASN A 61 -1.38 14.47 -26.95
N PRO A 62 -1.64 13.16 -27.17
CA PRO A 62 -2.33 12.32 -26.18
C PRO A 62 -1.56 12.15 -24.86
N LYS A 63 -0.27 12.50 -24.82
CA LYS A 63 0.60 12.53 -23.62
C LYS A 63 0.95 13.96 -23.19
N PHE A 64 0.08 14.93 -23.45
CA PHE A 64 0.30 16.33 -23.06
C PHE A 64 0.41 16.45 -21.53
N ASP A 65 1.53 16.99 -21.04
CA ASP A 65 1.72 17.28 -19.61
C ASP A 65 1.58 18.80 -19.37
N PRO A 66 0.50 19.26 -18.72
CA PRO A 66 0.28 20.68 -18.47
C PRO A 66 1.38 21.28 -17.57
N LYS A 67 1.96 20.50 -16.64
CA LYS A 67 2.98 20.98 -15.71
C LYS A 67 4.26 21.43 -16.41
N LEU A 68 4.62 20.77 -17.51
CA LEU A 68 5.79 21.13 -18.32
C LEU A 68 5.79 22.63 -18.69
N TYR A 69 4.62 23.17 -19.07
CA TYR A 69 4.50 24.54 -19.55
C TYR A 69 4.46 25.58 -18.43
N VAL A 70 3.96 25.23 -17.24
CA VAL A 70 3.98 26.13 -16.07
C VAL A 70 5.30 26.09 -15.30
N ASP A 71 6.18 25.15 -15.65
CA ASP A 71 7.56 25.08 -15.16
C ASP A 71 8.57 25.75 -16.09
N LEU A 72 8.15 26.24 -17.27
CA LEU A 72 9.02 27.01 -18.15
C LEU A 72 9.42 28.33 -17.48
N SER A 73 10.68 28.69 -17.65
CA SER A 73 11.24 29.96 -17.19
C SER A 73 11.38 30.92 -18.36
N LEU A 74 11.14 32.21 -18.14
CA LEU A 74 11.29 33.20 -19.21
C LEU A 74 12.75 33.58 -19.43
N LYS A 75 13.18 33.69 -20.70
CA LYS A 75 14.47 34.29 -21.11
C LYS A 75 14.47 35.82 -20.98
N TYR A 76 13.29 36.43 -21.09
CA TYR A 76 13.10 37.87 -21.12
C TYR A 76 11.98 38.30 -20.18
N LYS A 77 11.88 39.62 -19.91
CA LYS A 77 10.77 40.17 -19.13
C LYS A 77 9.42 39.77 -19.70
N LEU A 78 8.47 39.45 -18.82
CA LEU A 78 7.12 39.00 -19.17
C LEU A 78 6.45 39.87 -20.25
N SER A 79 6.54 41.19 -20.15
CA SER A 79 5.94 42.11 -21.12
C SER A 79 6.51 41.97 -22.54
N TYR A 80 7.78 41.60 -22.68
CA TYR A 80 8.41 41.36 -23.98
C TYR A 80 8.00 40.00 -24.53
N SER A 81 8.03 38.96 -23.70
CA SER A 81 7.62 37.61 -24.10
C SER A 81 6.15 37.57 -24.51
N GLN A 82 5.27 38.24 -23.77
CA GLN A 82 3.85 38.31 -24.08
C GLN A 82 3.58 39.02 -25.41
N LYS A 83 4.29 40.12 -25.72
CA LYS A 83 4.23 40.77 -27.03
C LYS A 83 4.69 39.85 -28.17
N GLY A 84 5.66 38.97 -27.92
CA GLY A 84 6.06 37.94 -28.89
C GLY A 84 4.94 36.92 -29.13
N PHE A 85 4.29 36.47 -28.06
CA PHE A 85 3.19 35.50 -28.13
C PHE A 85 1.97 36.05 -28.86
N ASP A 86 1.64 37.32 -28.62
CA ASP A 86 0.49 37.98 -29.23
C ASP A 86 0.64 38.20 -30.75
N LYS A 87 1.88 38.10 -31.28
CA LYS A 87 2.15 38.15 -32.74
C LYS A 87 1.89 36.82 -33.45
N LEU A 88 1.74 35.71 -32.73
CA LEU A 88 1.46 34.42 -33.34
C LEU A 88 0.07 34.44 -34.01
N VAL A 89 -0.01 33.93 -35.24
CA VAL A 89 -1.28 33.83 -35.97
C VAL A 89 -2.12 32.72 -35.35
N LYS A 90 -3.24 33.10 -34.71
CA LYS A 90 -4.16 32.17 -34.04
C LYS A 90 -5.30 31.76 -34.97
N TYR A 91 -5.58 30.46 -35.06
CA TYR A 91 -6.77 29.92 -35.70
C TYR A 91 -8.03 30.17 -34.84
N SER A 92 -9.21 29.97 -35.42
CA SER A 92 -10.51 30.23 -34.75
C SER A 92 -10.72 29.44 -33.45
N ASN A 93 -10.09 28.27 -33.32
CA ASN A 93 -10.12 27.44 -32.12
C ASN A 93 -9.08 27.85 -31.06
N GLY A 94 -8.28 28.90 -31.28
CA GLY A 94 -7.22 29.36 -30.38
C GLY A 94 -5.87 28.65 -30.52
N SER A 95 -5.75 27.66 -31.41
CA SER A 95 -4.46 27.04 -31.75
C SER A 95 -3.62 27.93 -32.67
N VAL A 96 -2.33 27.62 -32.79
CA VAL A 96 -1.38 28.26 -33.71
C VAL A 96 -0.69 27.18 -34.56
N SER A 97 0.20 27.55 -35.48
CA SER A 97 1.00 26.53 -36.20
C SER A 97 2.00 25.87 -35.25
N VAL A 98 2.22 24.56 -35.42
CA VAL A 98 3.20 23.78 -34.62
C VAL A 98 4.60 24.36 -34.73
N LYS A 99 4.98 24.82 -35.93
CA LYS A 99 6.27 25.44 -36.20
C LYS A 99 6.43 26.73 -35.42
N ASP A 100 5.48 27.67 -35.56
CA ASP A 100 5.59 28.99 -34.92
C ASP A 100 5.58 28.89 -33.40
N LEU A 101 4.78 27.99 -32.82
CA LEU A 101 4.76 27.79 -31.37
C LEU A 101 6.07 27.21 -30.86
N SER A 102 6.66 26.26 -31.59
CA SER A 102 7.92 25.62 -31.19
C SER A 102 9.07 26.64 -31.25
N GLU A 103 9.16 27.41 -32.33
CA GLU A 103 10.16 28.49 -32.49
C GLU A 103 9.96 29.58 -31.43
N TYR A 104 8.71 29.92 -31.10
CA TYR A 104 8.39 30.86 -30.03
C TYR A 104 8.84 30.35 -28.66
N ILE A 105 8.53 29.10 -28.30
CA ILE A 105 8.95 28.51 -27.02
C ILE A 105 10.48 28.51 -26.93
N GLU A 106 11.17 28.04 -27.97
CA GLU A 106 12.63 28.01 -28.04
C GLU A 106 13.25 29.41 -27.89
N SER A 107 12.66 30.43 -28.51
CA SER A 107 13.18 31.79 -28.48
C SER A 107 12.98 32.51 -27.14
N TYR A 108 11.87 32.25 -26.44
CA TYR A 108 11.43 33.05 -25.29
C TYR A 108 11.52 32.36 -23.93
N PHE A 109 11.72 31.05 -23.90
CA PHE A 109 11.74 30.26 -22.67
C PHE A 109 13.01 29.43 -22.54
N GLU A 110 13.46 29.27 -21.30
CA GLU A 110 14.35 28.18 -20.91
C GLU A 110 13.54 26.90 -20.66
N GLY A 111 14.22 25.76 -20.77
CA GLY A 111 13.62 24.46 -20.52
C GLY A 111 13.04 24.36 -19.11
N ALA A 112 11.95 23.61 -18.98
CA ALA A 112 11.44 23.27 -17.66
C ALA A 112 12.55 22.52 -16.89
N GLY A 113 12.86 22.95 -15.68
CA GLY A 113 13.91 22.38 -14.85
C GLY A 113 15.30 23.03 -14.96
N GLU A 114 15.51 23.96 -15.90
CA GLU A 114 16.74 24.78 -15.98
C GLU A 114 16.84 25.79 -14.82
N ASP A 115 15.77 25.94 -14.05
CA ASP A 115 15.73 26.68 -12.79
C ASP A 115 16.32 25.91 -11.60
N LEU A 116 16.73 24.65 -11.81
CA LEU A 116 17.49 23.83 -10.87
C LEU A 116 18.83 23.39 -11.46
N VAL A 117 19.86 23.37 -10.62
CA VAL A 117 21.17 22.80 -10.95
C VAL A 117 21.45 21.56 -10.09
N GLY A 118 22.25 20.64 -10.61
CA GLY A 118 22.72 19.49 -9.85
C GLY A 118 23.55 19.94 -8.65
N SER A 119 23.26 19.41 -7.47
CA SER A 119 24.04 19.66 -6.26
C SER A 119 24.63 18.35 -5.75
N LYS A 120 25.86 18.38 -5.24
CA LYS A 120 26.48 17.22 -4.59
C LYS A 120 26.35 17.41 -3.08
N PRO A 121 25.60 16.54 -2.38
CA PRO A 121 25.52 16.63 -0.93
C PRO A 121 26.89 16.49 -0.28
N GLU A 122 27.25 17.42 0.59
CA GLU A 122 28.57 17.49 1.23
C GLU A 122 28.83 16.29 2.16
N ASP A 123 27.78 15.81 2.82
CA ASP A 123 27.80 14.69 3.76
C ASP A 123 27.60 13.32 3.08
N PHE A 124 27.59 13.26 1.74
CA PHE A 124 27.50 11.99 1.01
C PHE A 124 28.82 11.22 1.06
N VAL A 125 28.76 9.98 1.54
CA VAL A 125 29.87 9.02 1.51
C VAL A 125 29.39 7.72 0.87
N SER A 126 30.11 7.19 -0.13
CA SER A 126 29.67 6.04 -0.92
C SER A 126 29.29 4.80 -0.10
N GLU A 127 30.01 4.55 0.99
CA GLU A 127 29.65 3.54 2.00
C GLU A 127 29.76 4.16 3.40
N PRO A 128 28.66 4.69 3.95
CA PRO A 128 28.69 5.36 5.24
C PRO A 128 29.04 4.39 6.38
N LYS A 129 29.83 4.86 7.35
CA LYS A 129 30.14 4.05 8.54
C LYS A 129 28.86 3.73 9.32
N GLY A 130 28.66 2.46 9.64
CA GLY A 130 27.45 2.00 10.33
C GLY A 130 26.19 2.07 9.47
N PHE A 131 26.32 2.06 8.14
CA PHE A 131 25.19 1.97 7.21
C PHE A 131 24.52 0.60 7.28
N LEU A 132 23.24 0.58 7.69
CA LEU A 132 22.37 -0.59 7.71
C LEU A 132 23.02 -1.83 8.35
N PRO A 133 23.42 -1.78 9.64
CA PRO A 133 24.19 -2.86 10.29
C PRO A 133 23.42 -4.18 10.42
N LYS A 134 22.08 -4.12 10.33
CA LYS A 134 21.17 -5.28 10.36
C LYS A 134 21.03 -5.98 9.01
N VAL A 135 21.48 -5.37 7.91
CA VAL A 135 21.42 -5.98 6.58
C VAL A 135 22.64 -6.87 6.38
N LYS A 136 22.50 -8.16 6.67
CA LYS A 136 23.58 -9.17 6.54
C LYS A 136 23.72 -9.72 5.13
N ASN A 137 22.63 -9.82 4.38
CA ASN A 137 22.63 -10.32 3.02
C ASN A 137 23.41 -9.38 2.08
N GLY A 138 24.48 -9.89 1.44
CA GLY A 138 25.37 -9.08 0.58
C GLY A 138 24.70 -8.52 -0.67
N GLU A 139 23.71 -9.22 -1.22
CA GLU A 139 22.97 -8.76 -2.42
C GLU A 139 22.02 -7.61 -2.07
N VAL A 140 21.28 -7.75 -0.97
CA VAL A 140 20.40 -6.70 -0.43
C VAL A 140 21.23 -5.48 0.00
N ARG A 141 22.39 -5.69 0.62
CA ARG A 141 23.32 -4.60 0.98
C ARG A 141 23.80 -3.84 -0.25
N SER A 142 24.18 -4.56 -1.31
CA SER A 142 24.60 -3.96 -2.58
C SER A 142 23.47 -3.17 -3.24
N TRP A 143 22.23 -3.67 -3.17
CA TRP A 143 21.05 -2.93 -3.61
C TRP A 143 20.79 -1.66 -2.80
N ALA A 144 20.90 -1.74 -1.47
CA ALA A 144 20.74 -0.59 -0.60
C ALA A 144 21.78 0.51 -0.87
N LEU A 145 23.03 0.14 -1.15
CA LEU A 145 24.08 1.09 -1.57
C LEU A 145 23.76 1.74 -2.93
N LYS A 146 23.15 1.00 -3.87
CA LYS A 146 22.65 1.58 -5.13
C LYS A 146 21.54 2.60 -4.87
N ILE A 147 20.58 2.30 -3.99
CA ILE A 147 19.54 3.26 -3.61
C ILE A 147 20.14 4.49 -2.93
N HIS A 148 21.06 4.30 -1.98
CA HIS A 148 21.80 5.37 -1.32
C HIS A 148 22.48 6.29 -2.35
N SER A 149 23.11 5.73 -3.39
CA SER A 149 23.76 6.51 -4.43
C SER A 149 22.81 7.41 -5.24
N LEU A 150 21.50 7.11 -5.26
CA LEU A 150 20.50 7.94 -5.93
C LEU A 150 20.33 9.31 -5.27
N TRP A 151 20.71 9.50 -4.00
CA TRP A 151 20.64 10.83 -3.36
C TRP A 151 21.47 11.87 -4.10
N LYS A 152 22.62 11.50 -4.68
CA LYS A 152 23.40 12.39 -5.55
C LYS A 152 22.62 12.81 -6.79
N ASN A 153 21.87 11.87 -7.38
CA ASN A 153 21.12 12.11 -8.61
C ASN A 153 19.85 12.92 -8.37
N LEU A 154 19.30 12.89 -7.16
CA LEU A 154 18.10 13.64 -6.77
C LEU A 154 18.41 14.97 -6.08
N SER A 155 19.66 15.21 -5.70
CA SER A 155 20.05 16.45 -5.06
C SER A 155 20.14 17.60 -6.05
N ARG A 156 19.46 18.69 -5.74
CA ARG A 156 19.35 19.88 -6.58
C ARG A 156 19.54 21.13 -5.74
N GLU A 157 20.01 22.18 -6.38
CA GLU A 157 20.00 23.53 -5.83
C GLU A 157 19.22 24.44 -6.77
N VAL A 158 18.53 25.44 -6.21
CA VAL A 158 17.90 26.50 -6.99
C VAL A 158 18.98 27.32 -7.70
N SER A 159 18.84 27.52 -9.01
CA SER A 159 19.84 28.25 -9.79
C SER A 159 19.96 29.71 -9.34
N ASP A 160 21.13 30.30 -9.56
CA ASP A 160 21.36 31.71 -9.20
C ASP A 160 20.44 32.68 -9.94
N GLU A 161 19.97 32.31 -11.14
CA GLU A 161 19.06 33.15 -11.92
C GLU A 161 17.71 33.30 -11.23
N VAL A 162 17.20 32.24 -10.60
CA VAL A 162 15.96 32.29 -9.82
C VAL A 162 16.10 33.25 -8.64
N ARG A 163 17.29 33.32 -8.02
CA ARG A 163 17.57 34.26 -6.92
C ARG A 163 17.69 35.71 -7.42
N LYS A 164 18.31 35.93 -8.59
CA LYS A 164 18.52 37.25 -9.19
C LYS A 164 17.25 37.84 -9.80
N GLN A 165 16.43 37.00 -10.45
CA GLN A 165 15.26 37.39 -11.23
C GLN A 165 14.04 36.52 -10.94
N PRO A 166 13.58 36.39 -9.69
CA PRO A 166 12.50 35.48 -9.29
C PRO A 166 11.18 35.70 -10.06
N GLN A 167 10.94 36.90 -10.59
CA GLN A 167 9.77 37.22 -11.41
C GLN A 167 9.69 36.49 -12.76
N LEU A 168 10.79 35.87 -13.22
CA LEU A 168 10.84 35.11 -14.48
C LEU A 168 10.59 33.62 -14.30
N HIS A 169 10.51 33.15 -13.04
CA HIS A 169 10.43 31.75 -12.68
C HIS A 169 9.17 31.47 -11.86
N THR A 170 8.65 30.25 -11.99
CA THR A 170 7.64 29.76 -11.04
C THR A 170 8.27 29.10 -9.83
N LEU A 171 9.52 28.64 -9.91
CA LEU A 171 10.27 28.09 -8.78
C LEU A 171 10.58 29.19 -7.76
N ILE A 172 10.36 28.89 -6.48
CA ILE A 172 10.61 29.83 -5.38
C ILE A 172 12.09 29.70 -4.95
N PRO A 173 12.82 30.81 -4.76
CA PRO A 173 14.17 30.79 -4.23
C PRO A 173 14.27 30.04 -2.88
N LEU A 174 15.22 29.12 -2.77
CA LEU A 174 15.49 28.39 -1.53
C LEU A 174 16.94 28.64 -1.04
N PRO A 175 17.14 28.76 0.29
CA PRO A 175 18.46 29.07 0.87
C PRO A 175 19.44 27.90 0.86
N LYS A 176 18.97 26.65 0.72
CA LYS A 176 19.80 25.44 0.77
C LYS A 176 19.46 24.46 -0.36
N PRO A 177 20.34 23.49 -0.67
CA PRO A 177 20.01 22.38 -1.56
C PRO A 177 18.79 21.58 -1.08
N VAL A 178 18.13 20.91 -2.02
CA VAL A 178 16.96 20.06 -1.82
C VAL A 178 17.19 18.66 -2.39
N ILE A 179 16.36 17.71 -1.98
CA ILE A 179 16.18 16.44 -2.68
C ILE A 179 14.80 16.48 -3.34
N ILE A 180 14.76 16.34 -4.67
CA ILE A 180 13.50 16.26 -5.41
C ILE A 180 12.96 14.83 -5.41
N PRO A 181 11.63 14.61 -5.54
CA PRO A 181 11.09 13.26 -5.66
C PRO A 181 11.61 12.53 -6.91
N GLY A 182 11.64 13.20 -8.07
CA GLY A 182 12.22 12.66 -9.30
C GLY A 182 11.43 13.02 -10.57
N SER A 183 12.13 13.00 -11.72
CA SER A 183 11.55 13.16 -13.07
C SER A 183 10.71 14.44 -13.25
N ARG A 184 9.37 14.34 -13.24
CA ARG A 184 8.41 15.45 -13.39
C ARG A 184 8.37 16.39 -12.18
N PHE A 185 8.71 15.86 -11.01
CA PHE A 185 8.67 16.58 -9.74
C PHE A 185 10.03 17.22 -9.50
N ARG A 186 10.13 18.51 -9.81
CA ARG A 186 11.37 19.29 -9.92
C ARG A 186 11.39 20.42 -8.90
N GLU A 187 10.85 20.15 -7.74
CA GLU A 187 10.80 21.02 -6.59
C GLU A 187 10.77 20.13 -5.34
N VAL A 188 11.11 20.71 -4.19
CA VAL A 188 10.87 20.03 -2.91
C VAL A 188 9.36 19.93 -2.67
N TYR A 189 8.90 18.75 -2.26
CA TYR A 189 7.52 18.49 -1.85
C TYR A 189 7.46 18.22 -0.34
N TYR A 190 6.42 18.72 0.32
CA TYR A 190 6.40 18.78 1.77
C TYR A 190 6.35 17.39 2.43
N TRP A 191 5.29 16.61 2.25
CA TRP A 191 5.17 15.33 2.97
C TRP A 191 6.15 14.25 2.46
N ASP A 192 6.56 14.31 1.19
CA ASP A 192 7.60 13.47 0.59
C ASP A 192 8.93 13.61 1.34
N SER A 193 9.24 14.85 1.74
CA SER A 193 10.48 15.20 2.43
C SER A 193 10.65 14.43 3.75
N TYR A 194 9.56 14.02 4.41
CA TYR A 194 9.67 13.23 5.64
C TYR A 194 10.26 11.85 5.35
N TRP A 195 9.77 11.18 4.31
CA TRP A 195 10.27 9.87 3.92
C TRP A 195 11.69 9.95 3.37
N VAL A 196 11.99 11.00 2.60
CA VAL A 196 13.36 11.31 2.15
C VAL A 196 14.29 11.48 3.35
N ILE A 197 13.91 12.29 4.35
CA ILE A 197 14.70 12.51 5.58
C ILE A 197 14.92 11.20 6.34
N ARG A 198 13.92 10.32 6.44
CA ARG A 198 14.10 8.98 7.04
C ARG A 198 15.18 8.17 6.32
N GLY A 199 15.23 8.23 4.98
CA GLY A 199 16.28 7.59 4.19
C GLY A 199 17.66 8.25 4.31
N LEU A 200 17.70 9.59 4.36
CA LEU A 200 18.94 10.35 4.56
C LEU A 200 19.53 10.06 5.95
N VAL A 201 18.70 10.00 6.98
CA VAL A 201 19.10 9.60 8.34
C VAL A 201 19.65 8.16 8.37
N ALA A 202 19.01 7.21 7.68
CA ALA A 202 19.55 5.85 7.52
C ALA A 202 20.89 5.86 6.77
N SER A 203 21.03 6.77 5.80
CA SER A 203 22.25 7.03 5.02
C SER A 203 23.32 7.85 5.75
N LYS A 204 23.07 8.27 7.00
CA LYS A 204 23.95 9.12 7.81
C LYS A 204 24.21 10.53 7.21
N MET A 205 23.30 11.00 6.35
CA MET A 205 23.34 12.32 5.68
C MET A 205 22.51 13.35 6.47
N TYR A 206 22.99 13.72 7.65
CA TYR A 206 22.24 14.56 8.59
C TYR A 206 22.17 16.04 8.18
N ASP A 207 23.22 16.57 7.55
CA ASP A 207 23.26 17.99 7.15
C ASP A 207 22.37 18.23 5.94
N THR A 208 22.33 17.26 5.01
CA THR A 208 21.35 17.25 3.91
C THR A 208 19.92 17.19 4.44
N ALA A 209 19.65 16.38 5.48
CA ALA A 209 18.33 16.33 6.10
C ALA A 209 17.94 17.67 6.77
N LYS A 210 18.88 18.32 7.50
CA LYS A 210 18.66 19.66 8.08
C LYS A 210 18.43 20.73 7.01
N ALA A 211 19.15 20.66 5.88
CA ALA A 211 18.98 21.59 4.76
C ALA A 211 17.55 21.58 4.20
N ILE A 212 16.95 20.39 4.04
CA ILE A 212 15.55 20.25 3.62
C ILE A 212 14.61 20.92 4.63
N VAL A 213 14.77 20.64 5.92
CA VAL A 213 13.93 21.26 6.97
C VAL A 213 14.06 22.78 6.97
N ASN A 214 15.27 23.32 6.83
CA ASN A 214 15.51 24.76 6.78
C ASN A 214 14.81 25.43 5.59
N ASN A 215 14.77 24.77 4.43
CA ASN A 215 14.01 25.24 3.27
C ASN A 215 12.49 25.24 3.54
N LEU A 216 11.95 24.20 4.18
CA LEU A 216 10.52 24.16 4.54
C LEU A 216 10.17 25.24 5.57
N ILE A 217 11.06 25.49 6.54
CA ILE A 217 10.93 26.58 7.50
C ILE A 217 10.96 27.94 6.80
N SER A 218 11.84 28.17 5.82
CA SER A 218 11.88 29.44 5.10
C SER A 218 10.59 29.69 4.31
N LEU A 219 10.02 28.66 3.67
CA LEU A 219 8.72 28.75 3.01
C LEU A 219 7.61 29.11 4.01
N LEU A 220 7.59 28.46 5.17
CA LEU A 220 6.62 28.75 6.23
C LEU A 220 6.78 30.15 6.82
N GLN A 221 8.01 30.64 6.96
CA GLN A 221 8.28 32.00 7.41
C GLN A 221 7.71 33.01 6.41
N GLN A 222 7.96 32.81 5.12
CA GLN A 222 7.55 33.71 4.03
C GLN A 222 6.04 33.67 3.75
N TYR A 223 5.43 32.48 3.66
CA TYR A 223 4.05 32.30 3.18
C TYR A 223 3.06 31.94 4.30
N GLY A 224 3.52 31.78 5.53
CA GLY A 224 2.69 31.50 6.70
C GLY A 224 2.40 30.03 6.97
N HIS A 225 2.72 29.14 6.02
CA HIS A 225 2.54 27.68 6.10
C HIS A 225 3.55 27.00 5.17
N VAL A 226 3.81 25.71 5.39
CA VAL A 226 4.64 24.93 4.46
C VAL A 226 3.82 24.66 3.20
N LEU A 227 4.38 24.96 2.02
CA LEU A 227 3.68 24.80 0.74
C LEU A 227 3.68 23.34 0.30
N ASN A 228 2.71 22.93 -0.53
CA ASN A 228 2.71 21.61 -1.20
C ASN A 228 4.07 21.32 -1.88
N GLY A 229 4.55 22.28 -2.69
CA GLY A 229 5.90 22.29 -3.21
C GLY A 229 6.41 23.73 -3.43
N ALA A 230 7.70 23.88 -3.72
CA ALA A 230 8.36 25.20 -3.83
C ALA A 230 8.11 25.93 -5.17
N ARG A 231 6.86 25.96 -5.65
CA ARG A 231 6.44 26.69 -6.85
C ARG A 231 5.34 27.70 -6.51
N THR A 232 5.31 28.83 -7.22
CA THR A 232 4.34 29.91 -6.97
C THR A 232 2.87 29.46 -7.09
N TYR A 233 2.58 28.47 -7.95
CA TYR A 233 1.26 27.86 -8.09
C TYR A 233 0.85 26.93 -6.92
N TYR A 234 1.74 26.68 -5.96
CA TYR A 234 1.48 25.95 -4.72
C TYR A 234 1.26 26.86 -3.50
N ILE A 235 1.45 28.18 -3.60
CA ILE A 235 1.27 29.13 -2.46
C ILE A 235 -0.15 29.08 -1.85
N ASN A 236 -1.14 28.54 -2.58
CA ASN A 236 -2.53 28.42 -2.15
C ASN A 236 -2.85 27.18 -1.30
N ARG A 237 -1.91 26.25 -1.10
CA ARG A 237 -2.17 25.00 -0.38
C ARG A 237 -0.93 24.39 0.26
N SER A 238 -1.16 23.65 1.33
CA SER A 238 -0.12 22.89 2.03
C SER A 238 -0.06 21.42 1.56
N GLN A 239 0.40 20.54 2.43
CA GLN A 239 0.40 19.08 2.32
C GLN A 239 0.34 18.47 3.74
N PRO A 240 0.19 17.13 3.89
CA PRO A 240 0.11 16.51 5.21
C PRO A 240 1.27 16.92 6.14
N PRO A 241 0.99 17.45 7.34
CA PRO A 241 2.00 18.20 8.08
C PRO A 241 2.92 17.31 8.91
N LEU A 242 4.17 17.18 8.44
CA LEU A 242 5.18 16.29 9.00
C LEU A 242 6.47 17.02 9.42
N LEU A 243 6.53 18.36 9.35
CA LEU A 243 7.73 19.14 9.68
C LEU A 243 8.24 18.88 11.09
N SER A 244 7.34 18.78 12.08
CA SER A 244 7.70 18.45 13.46
C SER A 244 8.34 17.07 13.57
N ALA A 245 7.79 16.07 12.88
CA ALA A 245 8.34 14.72 12.86
C ALA A 245 9.71 14.66 12.17
N MET A 246 9.93 15.48 11.14
CA MET A 246 11.25 15.62 10.50
C MET A 246 12.29 16.18 11.48
N VAL A 247 11.96 17.26 12.20
CA VAL A 247 12.83 17.86 13.21
C VAL A 247 13.13 16.86 14.33
N THR A 248 12.10 16.19 14.84
CA THR A 248 12.24 15.17 15.90
C THR A 248 13.13 14.01 15.47
N GLU A 249 12.97 13.46 14.26
CA GLU A 249 13.80 12.34 13.78
C GLU A 249 15.27 12.74 13.66
N ILE A 250 15.57 13.92 13.11
CA ILE A 250 16.94 14.42 13.01
C ILE A 250 17.52 14.61 14.41
N TYR A 251 16.80 15.30 15.31
CA TYR A 251 17.25 15.54 16.67
C TYR A 251 17.52 14.24 17.45
N LYS A 252 16.62 13.25 17.37
CA LYS A 252 16.79 11.94 18.04
C LYS A 252 18.06 11.20 17.60
N ARG A 253 18.61 11.54 16.43
CA ARG A 253 19.81 10.91 15.86
C ARG A 253 21.08 11.70 16.11
N THR A 254 20.99 13.03 16.07
CA THR A 254 22.15 13.91 16.15
C THR A 254 22.37 14.49 17.55
N GLY A 255 21.33 14.59 18.37
CA GLY A 255 21.36 15.34 19.64
C GLY A 255 21.49 16.85 19.47
N ASP A 256 21.27 17.38 18.26
CA ASP A 256 21.48 18.79 17.92
C ASP A 256 20.40 19.71 18.55
N LEU A 257 20.67 20.15 19.78
CA LEU A 257 19.77 20.99 20.57
C LEU A 257 19.55 22.36 19.94
N GLU A 258 20.55 22.92 19.26
CA GLU A 258 20.44 24.24 18.62
C GLU A 258 19.48 24.17 17.43
N PHE A 259 19.59 23.15 16.59
CA PHE A 259 18.65 22.90 15.50
C PHE A 259 17.22 22.73 16.00
N ALA A 260 17.01 21.95 17.07
CA ALA A 260 15.70 21.76 17.69
C ALA A 260 15.12 23.09 18.20
N LYS A 261 15.94 23.88 18.92
CA LYS A 261 15.54 25.19 19.48
C LYS A 261 15.17 26.18 18.38
N ASN A 262 15.97 26.27 17.32
CA ASN A 262 15.75 27.17 16.19
C ASN A 262 14.52 26.78 15.35
N SER A 263 14.16 25.50 15.34
CA SER A 263 12.99 24.99 14.61
C SER A 263 11.66 25.21 15.35
N LEU A 264 11.68 25.20 16.69
CA LEU A 264 10.47 25.23 17.53
C LEU A 264 9.48 26.37 17.20
N PRO A 265 9.91 27.63 16.98
CA PRO A 265 8.99 28.72 16.62
C PRO A 265 8.24 28.47 15.30
N ALA A 266 8.90 27.86 14.32
CA ALA A 266 8.30 27.52 13.03
C ALA A 266 7.20 26.46 13.19
N LEU A 267 7.45 25.42 14.01
CA LEU A 267 6.47 24.36 14.30
C LEU A 267 5.20 24.91 14.96
N ILE A 268 5.35 25.85 15.91
CA ILE A 268 4.21 26.49 16.57
C ILE A 268 3.40 27.34 15.59
N LYS A 269 4.09 28.04 14.66
CA LYS A 269 3.43 28.81 13.60
C LYS A 269 2.66 27.89 12.65
N GLU A 270 3.22 26.73 12.29
CA GLU A 270 2.51 25.74 11.47
C GLU A 270 1.27 25.17 12.16
N HIS A 271 1.41 24.79 13.45
CA HIS A 271 0.28 24.31 14.24
C HIS A 271 -0.87 25.32 14.24
N LYS A 272 -0.55 26.61 14.37
CA LYS A 272 -1.54 27.69 14.33
C LYS A 272 -2.25 27.77 12.97
N PHE A 273 -1.55 27.55 11.85
CA PHE A 273 -2.17 27.52 10.52
C PHE A 273 -3.26 26.42 10.45
N TRP A 274 -2.93 25.19 10.82
CA TRP A 274 -3.84 24.04 10.76
C TRP A 274 -4.99 24.08 11.79
N THR A 275 -4.80 24.74 12.93
CA THR A 275 -5.78 24.77 14.03
C THR A 275 -6.57 26.07 14.12
N SER A 276 -6.56 26.87 13.05
CA SER A 276 -7.31 28.12 12.97
C SER A 276 -8.07 28.28 11.65
N GLY A 277 -8.89 29.33 11.56
CA GLY A 277 -9.60 29.71 10.34
C GLY A 277 -10.48 28.60 9.77
N ILE A 278 -10.38 28.40 8.45
CA ILE A 278 -11.25 27.49 7.69
C ILE A 278 -10.91 26.00 7.90
N HIS A 279 -9.69 25.70 8.36
CA HIS A 279 -9.25 24.34 8.65
C HIS A 279 -9.85 23.81 9.95
N LYS A 280 -10.16 24.69 10.90
CA LYS A 280 -10.73 24.34 12.20
C LYS A 280 -12.24 24.05 12.07
N VAL A 281 -12.65 22.88 12.54
CA VAL A 281 -14.06 22.43 12.61
C VAL A 281 -14.40 22.01 14.03
N SER A 282 -15.59 22.38 14.50
CA SER A 282 -16.09 22.02 15.83
C SER A 282 -17.14 20.92 15.69
N ILE A 283 -16.95 19.79 16.38
CA ILE A 283 -17.91 18.70 16.38
C ILE A 283 -18.34 18.39 17.82
N ASN A 284 -19.65 18.35 18.03
CA ASN A 284 -20.24 17.89 19.28
C ASN A 284 -20.40 16.37 19.20
N ASP A 285 -19.87 15.61 20.15
CA ASP A 285 -19.89 14.14 20.10
C ASP A 285 -21.27 13.50 20.35
N GLY A 286 -22.33 14.30 20.50
CA GLY A 286 -23.71 13.83 20.65
C GLY A 286 -23.97 13.19 22.00
N ASP A 287 -23.37 12.02 22.25
CA ASP A 287 -23.60 11.16 23.41
C ASP A 287 -23.08 11.75 24.73
N GLN A 288 -22.08 12.64 24.69
CA GLN A 288 -21.49 13.25 25.90
C GLN A 288 -21.56 14.78 25.91
N ALA A 289 -22.15 15.39 24.87
CA ALA A 289 -22.22 16.83 24.64
C ALA A 289 -20.86 17.56 24.70
N HIS A 290 -19.74 16.87 24.50
CA HIS A 290 -18.43 17.53 24.45
C HIS A 290 -18.18 18.10 23.07
N ASN A 291 -17.71 19.35 23.03
CA ASN A 291 -17.27 19.98 21.80
C ASN A 291 -15.79 19.69 21.56
N HIS A 292 -15.53 18.93 20.51
CA HIS A 292 -14.19 18.63 20.02
C HIS A 292 -13.81 19.59 18.89
N THR A 293 -12.52 19.89 18.77
CA THR A 293 -11.97 20.65 17.65
C THR A 293 -11.11 19.72 16.80
N LEU A 294 -11.44 19.62 15.52
CA LEU A 294 -10.73 18.82 14.52
C LEU A 294 -10.35 19.67 13.31
N THR A 295 -9.56 19.09 12.43
CA THR A 295 -8.95 19.77 11.29
C THR A 295 -9.37 19.10 9.96
N ARG A 296 -9.58 19.91 8.91
CA ARG A 296 -9.80 19.49 7.52
C ARG A 296 -8.78 20.08 6.55
N TYR A 297 -8.62 19.43 5.39
CA TYR A 297 -7.96 20.03 4.23
C TYR A 297 -8.87 21.09 3.58
N TYR A 298 -8.28 22.21 3.17
CA TYR A 298 -8.96 23.31 2.51
C TYR A 298 -7.97 24.20 1.76
N ALA A 299 -7.84 24.00 0.45
CA ALA A 299 -7.00 24.85 -0.38
C ALA A 299 -7.65 26.23 -0.63
N MET A 300 -6.83 27.28 -0.59
CA MET A 300 -7.23 28.67 -0.88
C MET A 300 -7.28 28.93 -2.40
N TRP A 301 -7.95 28.04 -3.12
CA TRP A 301 -8.02 28.00 -4.58
C TRP A 301 -9.43 27.63 -5.07
N ASN A 302 -9.87 28.17 -6.21
CA ASN A 302 -11.18 27.87 -6.81
C ASN A 302 -11.17 27.99 -8.35
N LYS A 303 -9.99 27.85 -8.94
CA LYS A 303 -9.75 27.87 -10.39
C LYS A 303 -9.08 26.55 -10.80
N PRO A 304 -9.00 26.19 -12.09
CA PRO A 304 -8.16 25.07 -12.52
C PRO A 304 -6.76 25.17 -11.91
N ARG A 305 -6.20 24.07 -11.41
CA ARG A 305 -4.84 24.03 -10.89
C ARG A 305 -3.87 24.32 -12.05
N PRO A 306 -2.95 25.28 -11.95
CA PRO A 306 -2.08 25.62 -13.08
C PRO A 306 -1.29 24.43 -13.64
N GLU A 307 -0.82 23.53 -12.79
CA GLU A 307 -0.06 22.34 -13.18
C GLU A 307 -0.88 21.24 -13.86
N SER A 308 -2.21 21.35 -13.82
CA SER A 308 -3.17 20.39 -14.40
C SER A 308 -4.37 21.11 -15.05
N SER A 309 -4.19 22.35 -15.52
CA SER A 309 -5.32 23.26 -15.80
C SER A 309 -6.19 22.79 -16.97
N THR A 310 -5.60 22.23 -18.03
CA THR A 310 -6.36 21.66 -19.15
C THR A 310 -7.20 20.45 -18.72
N LEU A 311 -6.64 19.58 -17.88
CA LEU A 311 -7.32 18.40 -17.34
C LEU A 311 -8.46 18.78 -16.39
N ASP A 312 -8.20 19.71 -15.46
CA ASP A 312 -9.22 20.20 -14.52
C ASP A 312 -10.40 20.83 -15.28
N LYS A 313 -10.13 21.60 -16.35
CA LYS A 313 -11.18 22.19 -17.21
C LYS A 313 -11.99 21.13 -17.96
N GLU A 314 -11.32 20.09 -18.48
CA GLU A 314 -11.98 18.97 -19.14
C GLU A 314 -12.90 18.21 -18.18
N LEU A 315 -12.43 17.91 -16.97
CA LEU A 315 -13.22 17.26 -15.91
C LEU A 315 -14.42 18.11 -15.49
N ALA A 316 -14.28 19.43 -15.50
CA ALA A 316 -15.36 20.37 -15.18
C ALA A 316 -16.27 20.70 -16.37
N SER A 317 -16.04 20.16 -17.58
CA SER A 317 -16.73 20.55 -18.81
C SER A 317 -18.26 20.40 -18.70
N ASN A 318 -18.71 19.30 -18.09
CA ASN A 318 -20.14 18.98 -17.89
C ASN A 318 -20.81 19.78 -16.76
N ILE A 319 -20.08 20.62 -16.03
CA ILE A 319 -20.62 21.47 -14.97
C ILE A 319 -21.05 22.81 -15.56
N SER A 320 -22.35 23.06 -15.65
CA SER A 320 -22.90 24.27 -16.29
C SER A 320 -22.72 25.55 -15.45
N SER A 321 -22.81 25.46 -14.12
CA SER A 321 -22.76 26.62 -13.22
C SER A 321 -21.32 27.03 -12.86
N LEU A 322 -21.01 28.32 -12.99
CA LEU A 322 -19.71 28.88 -12.58
C LEU A 322 -19.41 28.64 -11.10
N THR A 323 -20.40 28.83 -10.21
CA THR A 323 -20.24 28.58 -8.78
C THR A 323 -19.96 27.11 -8.48
N LYS A 324 -20.63 26.19 -9.18
CA LYS A 324 -20.37 24.75 -9.04
C LYS A 324 -18.97 24.38 -9.58
N LYS A 325 -18.54 24.99 -10.69
CA LYS A 325 -17.16 24.84 -11.21
C LYS A 325 -16.12 25.33 -10.22
N GLN A 326 -16.29 26.52 -9.66
CA GLN A 326 -15.39 27.09 -8.65
C GLN A 326 -15.31 26.20 -7.40
N LYS A 327 -16.45 25.68 -6.94
CA LYS A 327 -16.46 24.71 -5.85
C LYS A 327 -15.69 23.44 -6.22
N PHE A 328 -16.00 22.82 -7.37
CA PHE A 328 -15.30 21.64 -7.86
C PHE A 328 -13.78 21.84 -7.92
N TYR A 329 -13.31 22.96 -8.48
CA TYR A 329 -11.89 23.29 -8.51
C TYR A 329 -11.26 23.43 -7.12
N ARG A 330 -12.01 23.94 -6.14
CA ARG A 330 -11.56 23.96 -4.75
C ARG A 330 -11.44 22.57 -4.16
N GLU A 331 -12.39 21.69 -4.43
CA GLU A 331 -12.33 20.28 -3.99
C GLU A 331 -11.12 19.58 -4.60
N VAL A 332 -10.88 19.79 -5.90
CA VAL A 332 -9.70 19.30 -6.61
C VAL A 332 -8.40 19.78 -5.95
N ALA A 333 -8.26 21.10 -5.73
CA ALA A 333 -7.06 21.66 -5.10
C ALA A 333 -6.88 21.21 -3.63
N SER A 334 -7.97 21.08 -2.88
CA SER A 334 -7.94 20.57 -1.49
C SER A 334 -7.62 19.08 -1.45
N THR A 335 -7.97 18.32 -2.48
CA THR A 335 -7.56 16.92 -2.62
C THR A 335 -6.05 16.84 -2.86
N ALA A 336 -5.47 17.72 -3.68
CA ALA A 336 -4.03 17.83 -3.82
C ALA A 336 -3.33 18.26 -2.51
N GLU A 337 -3.97 19.09 -1.68
CA GLU A 337 -3.48 19.40 -0.31
C GLU A 337 -3.45 18.17 0.59
N SER A 338 -4.35 17.19 0.40
CA SER A 338 -4.32 15.95 1.16
C SER A 338 -3.14 15.02 0.79
N GLY A 339 -2.50 15.27 -0.35
CA GLY A 339 -1.53 14.37 -0.97
C GLY A 339 -2.15 13.12 -1.63
N TRP A 340 -3.47 12.94 -1.56
CA TRP A 340 -4.21 11.80 -2.13
C TRP A 340 -5.03 12.22 -3.37
N ASP A 341 -4.40 12.92 -4.30
CA ASP A 341 -4.96 13.34 -5.59
C ASP A 341 -4.76 12.26 -6.69
N PHE A 342 -5.74 11.44 -7.04
CA PHE A 342 -7.09 11.35 -6.48
C PHE A 342 -7.38 9.94 -5.94
N SER A 343 -8.41 9.86 -5.12
CA SER A 343 -8.92 8.65 -4.50
C SER A 343 -10.44 8.72 -4.38
N THR A 344 -11.10 7.57 -4.47
CA THR A 344 -12.53 7.42 -4.14
C THR A 344 -12.85 7.75 -2.69
N ARG A 345 -11.83 7.85 -1.81
CA ARG A 345 -11.94 8.39 -0.44
C ARG A 345 -12.65 9.73 -0.36
N TRP A 346 -12.45 10.56 -1.38
CA TRP A 346 -12.91 11.96 -1.40
C TRP A 346 -14.20 12.17 -2.21
N MET A 347 -14.75 11.10 -2.81
CA MET A 347 -15.86 11.18 -3.76
C MET A 347 -17.16 10.67 -3.13
N ARG A 348 -18.24 11.47 -3.19
CA ARG A 348 -19.57 10.99 -2.72
C ARG A 348 -20.05 9.82 -3.58
N HIS A 349 -19.71 9.80 -4.87
CA HIS A 349 -19.97 8.70 -5.79
C HIS A 349 -18.67 8.30 -6.50
N HIS A 350 -18.20 7.08 -6.26
CA HIS A 350 -16.87 6.61 -6.69
C HIS A 350 -16.64 6.54 -8.22
N VAL A 351 -17.70 6.56 -9.03
CA VAL A 351 -17.62 6.58 -10.50
C VAL A 351 -17.68 8.00 -11.07
N ASP A 352 -18.09 8.99 -10.28
CA ASP A 352 -18.29 10.37 -10.72
C ASP A 352 -17.30 11.30 -10.02
N PHE A 353 -16.23 11.64 -10.74
CA PHE A 353 -15.18 12.52 -10.27
C PHE A 353 -15.70 13.91 -9.88
N THR A 354 -16.81 14.38 -10.46
CA THR A 354 -17.37 15.70 -10.13
C THR A 354 -17.95 15.77 -8.71
N THR A 355 -18.05 14.62 -8.03
CA THR A 355 -18.58 14.49 -6.67
C THR A 355 -17.51 14.54 -5.58
N LEU A 356 -16.29 14.98 -5.92
CA LEU A 356 -15.26 15.33 -4.94
C LEU A 356 -15.82 16.30 -3.89
N ALA A 357 -15.51 16.03 -2.62
CA ALA A 357 -16.03 16.78 -1.48
C ALA A 357 -15.03 16.80 -0.30
N THR A 358 -13.74 16.86 -0.61
CA THR A 358 -12.61 16.87 0.34
C THR A 358 -12.77 17.92 1.44
N THR A 359 -13.26 19.13 1.12
CA THR A 359 -13.47 20.18 2.12
C THR A 359 -14.61 19.87 3.10
N SER A 360 -15.44 18.86 2.79
CA SER A 360 -16.53 18.37 3.64
C SER A 360 -16.15 17.10 4.42
N ILE A 361 -14.86 16.77 4.55
CA ILE A 361 -14.39 15.58 5.24
C ILE A 361 -13.43 16.01 6.36
N LEU A 362 -13.59 15.43 7.55
CA LEU A 362 -12.60 15.42 8.61
C LEU A 362 -11.74 14.17 8.44
N PRO A 363 -10.51 14.29 7.92
CA PRO A 363 -9.68 13.12 7.64
C PRO A 363 -9.03 12.63 8.93
N VAL A 364 -9.11 11.32 9.20
CA VAL A 364 -8.50 10.73 10.38
C VAL A 364 -6.97 10.90 10.38
N ASP A 365 -6.35 10.75 9.21
CA ASP A 365 -4.91 10.85 9.02
C ASP A 365 -4.38 12.26 9.30
N LEU A 366 -5.05 13.31 8.78
CA LEU A 366 -4.70 14.69 9.08
C LEU A 366 -4.71 14.96 10.59
N ASN A 367 -5.76 14.51 11.27
CA ASN A 367 -5.87 14.73 12.72
C ASN A 367 -4.85 13.91 13.52
N ALA A 368 -4.47 12.73 13.04
CA ALA A 368 -3.34 11.97 13.59
C ALA A 368 -2.00 12.70 13.38
N PHE A 369 -1.76 13.31 12.21
CA PHE A 369 -0.56 14.12 11.96
C PHE A 369 -0.49 15.34 12.87
N ILE A 370 -1.61 16.06 13.08
CA ILE A 370 -1.64 17.19 14.03
C ILE A 370 -1.42 16.73 15.47
N LEU A 371 -1.95 15.56 15.86
CA LEU A 371 -1.64 14.98 17.17
C LEU A 371 -0.14 14.67 17.31
N GLY A 372 0.47 14.08 16.28
CA GLY A 372 1.92 13.87 16.21
C GLY A 372 2.70 15.18 16.36
N MET A 373 2.28 16.23 15.66
CA MET A 373 2.86 17.57 15.78
C MET A 373 2.75 18.15 17.19
N GLU A 374 1.60 18.01 17.85
CA GLU A 374 1.41 18.47 19.23
C GLU A 374 2.32 17.72 20.21
N LEU A 375 2.51 16.40 20.02
CA LEU A 375 3.43 15.59 20.81
C LEU A 375 4.90 15.95 20.56
N ASP A 376 5.29 16.13 19.30
CA ASP A 376 6.64 16.52 18.90
C ASP A 376 7.00 17.90 19.43
N ILE A 377 6.13 18.90 19.31
CA ILE A 377 6.35 20.25 19.87
C ILE A 377 6.49 20.15 21.40
N SER A 378 5.65 19.34 22.06
CA SER A 378 5.74 19.13 23.50
C SER A 378 7.10 18.54 23.90
N PHE A 379 7.59 17.56 23.14
CA PHE A 379 8.88 16.90 23.36
C PHE A 379 10.05 17.86 23.10
N LEU A 380 10.07 18.52 21.94
CA LEU A 380 11.12 19.46 21.53
C LEU A 380 11.20 20.65 22.48
N ALA A 381 10.07 21.20 22.91
CA ALA A 381 10.03 22.25 23.92
C ALA A 381 10.61 21.80 25.26
N ASN A 382 10.34 20.55 25.69
CA ASN A 382 10.90 20.02 26.93
C ASN A 382 12.42 19.89 26.86
N VAL A 383 12.96 19.30 25.80
CA VAL A 383 14.42 19.10 25.65
C VAL A 383 15.18 20.40 25.41
N THR A 384 14.52 21.44 24.90
CA THR A 384 15.10 22.78 24.71
C THR A 384 14.90 23.72 25.91
N GLY A 385 14.21 23.26 26.97
CA GLY A 385 14.03 23.99 28.22
C GLY A 385 12.80 24.91 28.28
N ASP A 386 11.92 24.90 27.29
CA ASP A 386 10.65 25.65 27.30
C ASP A 386 9.49 24.80 27.88
N TYR A 387 9.48 24.67 29.20
CA TYR A 387 8.47 23.90 29.92
C TYR A 387 7.04 24.46 29.79
N THR A 388 6.89 25.77 29.52
CA THR A 388 5.58 26.41 29.35
C THR A 388 4.94 25.95 28.05
N ILE A 389 5.69 25.99 26.95
CA ILE A 389 5.25 25.47 25.66
C ILE A 389 5.02 23.97 25.74
N SER A 390 5.94 23.24 26.39
CA SER A 390 5.79 21.79 26.58
C SER A 390 4.46 21.44 27.27
N LYS A 391 4.15 22.05 28.41
CA LYS A 391 2.90 21.81 29.15
C LYS A 391 1.66 22.18 28.33
N ARG A 392 1.72 23.28 27.57
CA ARG A 392 0.62 23.72 26.70
C ARG A 392 0.32 22.68 25.61
N PHE A 393 1.34 22.23 24.90
CA PHE A 393 1.17 21.28 23.79
C PHE A 393 0.88 19.86 24.27
N SER A 394 1.40 19.47 25.44
CA SER A 394 0.98 18.25 26.14
C SER A 394 -0.52 18.26 26.50
N LYS A 395 -1.09 19.42 26.84
CA LYS A 395 -2.55 19.55 27.03
C LYS A 395 -3.29 19.45 25.71
N ALA A 396 -2.80 20.12 24.65
CA ALA A 396 -3.42 20.08 23.33
C ALA A 396 -3.48 18.66 22.77
N SER A 397 -2.39 17.89 22.85
CA SER A 397 -2.32 16.51 22.37
C SER A 397 -3.32 15.60 23.09
N ARG A 398 -3.48 15.73 24.41
CA ARG A 398 -4.50 14.97 25.16
C ARG A 398 -5.92 15.30 24.71
N VAL A 399 -6.21 16.58 24.42
CA VAL A 399 -7.53 17.00 23.92
C VAL A 399 -7.79 16.42 22.53
N ARG A 400 -6.80 16.49 21.62
CA ARG A 400 -6.94 15.96 20.27
C ARG A 400 -7.03 14.44 20.24
N LYS A 401 -6.28 13.73 21.11
CA LYS A 401 -6.38 12.28 21.26
C LYS A 401 -7.82 11.86 21.58
N LYS A 402 -8.44 12.51 22.58
CA LYS A 402 -9.84 12.27 22.95
C LYS A 402 -10.80 12.55 21.79
N ALA A 403 -10.56 13.62 21.03
CA ALA A 403 -11.37 13.92 19.85
C ALA A 403 -11.26 12.82 18.77
N ILE A 404 -10.06 12.27 18.54
CA ILE A 404 -9.84 11.16 17.59
C ILE A 404 -10.55 9.88 18.08
N GLU A 405 -10.44 9.56 19.36
CA GLU A 405 -11.11 8.41 20.00
C GLU A 405 -12.64 8.56 19.93
N SER A 406 -13.17 9.77 20.06
CA SER A 406 -14.62 10.01 20.07
C SER A 406 -15.24 10.08 18.68
N VAL A 407 -14.57 10.68 17.70
CA VAL A 407 -15.20 11.04 16.42
C VAL A 407 -14.93 10.00 15.34
N PHE A 408 -13.70 9.47 15.29
CA PHE A 408 -13.24 8.61 14.19
C PHE A 408 -13.30 7.13 14.53
N TRP A 409 -13.15 6.74 15.80
CA TRP A 409 -13.17 5.33 16.19
C TRP A 409 -14.54 4.71 15.91
N ASN A 410 -14.54 3.48 15.39
CA ASN A 410 -15.76 2.71 15.17
C ASN A 410 -15.60 1.32 15.80
N GLU A 411 -16.30 1.10 16.90
CA GLU A 411 -16.18 -0.11 17.71
C GLU A 411 -16.58 -1.39 16.95
N LYS A 412 -17.55 -1.30 16.04
CA LYS A 412 -18.02 -2.46 15.25
C LYS A 412 -16.97 -2.95 14.26
N THR A 413 -16.24 -2.01 13.64
CA THR A 413 -15.23 -2.33 12.63
C THR A 413 -13.83 -2.41 13.20
N GLY A 414 -13.59 -1.93 14.43
CA GLY A 414 -12.30 -1.96 15.09
C GLY A 414 -11.24 -1.12 14.40
N GLN A 415 -11.64 -0.03 13.74
CA GLN A 415 -10.75 0.88 13.00
C GLN A 415 -11.29 2.31 13.07
N TRP A 416 -10.46 3.27 12.69
CA TRP A 416 -10.88 4.66 12.59
C TRP A 416 -11.37 4.98 11.17
N HIS A 417 -12.42 5.80 11.05
CA HIS A 417 -12.95 6.24 9.76
C HIS A 417 -12.94 7.75 9.66
N ASP A 418 -12.80 8.27 8.45
CA ASP A 418 -13.06 9.68 8.19
C ASP A 418 -14.52 10.03 8.51
N TYR A 419 -14.74 11.26 8.96
CA TYR A 419 -16.08 11.77 9.26
C TYR A 419 -16.51 12.77 8.19
N TRP A 420 -17.65 12.52 7.55
CA TRP A 420 -18.20 13.37 6.49
C TRP A 420 -19.15 14.40 7.07
N LEU A 421 -18.86 15.67 6.84
CA LEU A 421 -19.70 16.77 7.28
C LEU A 421 -21.01 16.78 6.49
N SER A 422 -22.12 16.98 7.21
CA SER A 422 -23.49 17.03 6.68
C SER A 422 -23.78 18.31 5.92
N ASN A 423 -23.17 19.43 6.33
CA ASN A 423 -23.39 20.74 5.73
C ASN A 423 -22.12 21.28 5.06
N ASN A 424 -22.30 21.88 3.88
CA ASN A 424 -21.20 22.30 3.01
C ASN A 424 -20.84 23.79 3.23
N SER A 425 -20.94 24.28 4.47
CA SER A 425 -20.78 25.69 4.79
C SER A 425 -19.31 26.11 4.94
N ASN A 426 -19.02 27.35 4.53
CA ASN A 426 -17.68 27.95 4.49
C ASN A 426 -17.23 28.58 5.82
N CYS A 427 -17.89 28.29 6.94
CA CYS A 427 -17.59 28.87 8.27
C CYS A 427 -17.39 27.78 9.32
N MET A 428 -17.04 28.15 10.55
CA MET A 428 -16.94 27.20 11.67
C MET A 428 -18.24 26.40 11.75
N ILE A 429 -18.17 25.14 11.32
CA ILE A 429 -19.29 24.23 11.37
C ILE A 429 -19.33 23.74 12.81
N ASN A 430 -20.41 24.05 13.51
CA ASN A 430 -20.78 23.32 14.71
C ASN A 430 -21.67 22.18 14.25
N GLU A 431 -21.09 21.00 14.10
CA GLU A 431 -21.80 19.81 13.68
C GLU A 431 -22.05 18.89 14.87
N THR A 432 -23.23 18.27 14.92
CA THR A 432 -23.49 17.18 15.86
C THR A 432 -23.07 15.87 15.19
N TRP A 433 -22.29 15.07 15.90
CA TRP A 433 -21.83 13.78 15.42
C TRP A 433 -23.01 12.84 15.15
N GLU A 434 -23.00 12.18 13.99
CA GLU A 434 -23.96 11.14 13.65
C GLU A 434 -23.24 9.93 13.05
N ALA A 435 -23.54 8.72 13.56
CA ALA A 435 -22.87 7.49 13.11
C ALA A 435 -22.95 7.26 11.60
N ARG A 436 -24.03 7.69 10.94
CA ARG A 436 -24.23 7.56 9.48
C ARG A 436 -23.25 8.38 8.64
N ASN A 437 -22.60 9.38 9.25
CA ASN A 437 -21.67 10.29 8.58
C ASN A 437 -20.22 9.77 8.61
N GLN A 438 -19.92 8.73 9.39
CA GLN A 438 -18.65 8.02 9.26
C GLN A 438 -18.58 7.33 7.89
N ASN A 439 -17.41 7.38 7.26
CA ASN A 439 -17.16 6.69 6.01
C ASN A 439 -17.42 5.18 6.17
N GLN A 440 -18.10 4.57 5.21
CA GLN A 440 -18.44 3.14 5.24
C GLN A 440 -17.40 2.28 4.51
N LYS A 441 -16.52 2.92 3.71
CA LYS A 441 -15.45 2.25 2.99
C LYS A 441 -14.17 2.19 3.80
N VAL A 442 -13.33 1.21 3.48
CA VAL A 442 -12.05 0.98 4.15
C VAL A 442 -10.89 1.53 3.30
N PHE A 443 -10.03 2.31 3.95
CA PHE A 443 -8.84 2.92 3.34
C PHE A 443 -7.62 2.70 4.23
N ALA A 444 -6.42 2.69 3.66
CA ALA A 444 -5.19 2.55 4.45
C ALA A 444 -5.02 3.67 5.50
N SER A 445 -5.59 4.85 5.24
CA SER A 445 -5.61 5.98 6.18
C SER A 445 -6.30 5.66 7.51
N ASN A 446 -7.26 4.73 7.51
CA ASN A 446 -7.98 4.27 8.71
C ASN A 446 -7.04 3.75 9.80
N PHE A 447 -5.83 3.30 9.42
CA PHE A 447 -4.85 2.70 10.31
C PHE A 447 -3.71 3.66 10.67
N ILE A 448 -3.68 4.87 10.12
CA ILE A 448 -2.64 5.88 10.41
C ILE A 448 -2.57 6.29 11.89
N PRO A 449 -3.65 6.30 12.69
CA PRO A 449 -3.54 6.56 14.13
C PRO A 449 -2.56 5.62 14.87
N LEU A 450 -2.34 4.39 14.38
CA LEU A 450 -1.31 3.50 14.93
C LEU A 450 0.11 4.06 14.83
N TRP A 451 0.35 5.08 14.00
CA TRP A 451 1.63 5.77 13.95
C TRP A 451 1.96 6.54 15.25
N ILE A 452 0.95 6.83 16.08
CA ILE A 452 1.10 7.55 17.35
C ILE A 452 1.17 6.57 18.53
N GLU A 453 2.20 6.71 19.37
CA GLU A 453 2.50 5.81 20.50
C GLU A 453 1.32 5.53 21.43
N SER A 454 0.55 6.56 21.74
CA SER A 454 -0.60 6.46 22.62
C SER A 454 -1.76 5.59 22.09
N PHE A 455 -1.72 5.18 20.81
CA PHE A 455 -2.69 4.26 20.20
C PHE A 455 -2.14 2.85 19.97
N HIS A 456 -0.81 2.67 19.97
CA HIS A 456 -0.19 1.36 19.83
C HIS A 456 0.38 0.76 21.13
N SER A 457 0.41 1.54 22.21
CA SER A 457 0.75 1.06 23.56
C SER A 457 -0.41 0.33 24.27
N ASP A 458 -1.64 0.47 23.79
CA ASP A 458 -2.81 -0.26 24.28
C ASP A 458 -2.99 -1.58 23.51
N GLY A 459 -2.61 -2.69 24.16
CA GLY A 459 -2.66 -4.02 23.55
C GLY A 459 -4.06 -4.45 23.10
N VAL A 460 -5.14 -3.97 23.74
CA VAL A 460 -6.52 -4.32 23.36
C VAL A 460 -6.94 -3.60 22.08
N VAL A 461 -6.63 -2.31 21.99
CA VAL A 461 -6.89 -1.52 20.77
C VAL A 461 -6.06 -2.06 19.62
N VAL A 462 -4.77 -2.34 19.84
CA VAL A 462 -3.89 -2.91 18.81
C VAL A 462 -4.45 -4.23 18.29
N ASP A 463 -4.81 -5.16 19.15
CA ASP A 463 -5.34 -6.47 18.76
C ASP A 463 -6.66 -6.35 17.94
N LYS A 464 -7.54 -5.40 18.29
CA LYS A 464 -8.74 -5.09 17.49
C LYS A 464 -8.38 -4.54 16.11
N VAL A 465 -7.49 -3.54 16.06
CA VAL A 465 -7.07 -2.90 14.80
C VAL A 465 -6.33 -3.87 13.89
N MET A 466 -5.51 -4.75 14.47
CA MET A 466 -4.78 -5.80 13.76
C MET A 466 -5.71 -6.79 13.08
N ARG A 467 -6.68 -7.32 13.83
CA ARG A 467 -7.73 -8.19 13.25
C ARG A 467 -8.55 -7.46 12.19
N SER A 468 -8.84 -6.18 12.39
CA SER A 468 -9.54 -5.35 11.42
C SER A 468 -8.73 -5.20 10.12
N LEU A 469 -7.44 -4.86 10.21
CA LEU A 469 -6.54 -4.73 9.08
C LEU A 469 -6.39 -6.05 8.31
N GLN A 470 -6.23 -7.18 9.00
CA GLN A 470 -6.16 -8.51 8.36
C GLN A 470 -7.45 -8.85 7.59
N LYS A 471 -8.62 -8.51 8.16
CA LYS A 471 -9.93 -8.78 7.54
C LYS A 471 -10.35 -7.72 6.51
N SER A 472 -9.66 -6.57 6.48
CA SER A 472 -10.03 -5.44 5.63
C SER A 472 -9.92 -5.73 4.14
N GLY A 473 -9.09 -6.71 3.75
CA GLY A 473 -8.71 -6.94 2.36
C GLY A 473 -7.64 -5.97 1.82
N LEU A 474 -7.12 -5.05 2.65
CA LEU A 474 -6.05 -4.13 2.23
C LEU A 474 -4.66 -4.80 2.25
N VAL A 475 -4.46 -5.87 3.02
CA VAL A 475 -3.16 -6.54 3.14
C VAL A 475 -3.02 -7.55 1.99
N HIS A 476 -2.02 -7.34 1.14
CA HIS A 476 -1.70 -8.24 0.03
C HIS A 476 -0.25 -8.73 0.10
N SER A 477 0.07 -9.69 -0.76
CA SER A 477 1.40 -10.33 -0.83
C SER A 477 2.54 -9.37 -1.18
N ALA A 478 2.24 -8.19 -1.74
CA ALA A 478 3.22 -7.17 -2.12
C ALA A 478 3.15 -5.86 -1.31
N GLY A 479 2.26 -5.75 -0.31
CA GLY A 479 2.15 -4.59 0.58
C GLY A 479 0.71 -4.29 1.00
N ILE A 480 0.46 -3.06 1.44
CA ILE A 480 -0.89 -2.57 1.81
C ILE A 480 -1.49 -1.79 0.64
N ALA A 481 -2.67 -2.19 0.17
CA ALA A 481 -3.47 -1.44 -0.80
C ALA A 481 -3.96 -0.12 -0.21
N THR A 482 -4.03 0.91 -1.04
CA THR A 482 -4.48 2.25 -0.62
C THR A 482 -5.98 2.28 -0.30
N SER A 483 -6.77 1.54 -1.10
CA SER A 483 -8.20 1.27 -0.94
C SER A 483 -8.55 -0.10 -1.53
N LEU A 484 -9.83 -0.47 -1.49
CA LEU A 484 -10.36 -1.69 -2.14
C LEU A 484 -11.06 -1.40 -3.48
N THR A 485 -11.17 -0.14 -3.89
CA THR A 485 -11.91 0.24 -5.12
C THR A 485 -10.93 0.38 -6.27
N ASN A 486 -11.10 -0.41 -7.34
CA ASN A 486 -10.32 -0.23 -8.57
C ASN A 486 -10.94 0.86 -9.46
N SER A 487 -10.63 2.11 -9.16
CA SER A 487 -11.25 3.29 -9.80
C SER A 487 -10.46 3.82 -11.01
N GLY A 488 -9.25 3.30 -11.25
CA GLY A 488 -8.28 3.89 -12.18
C GLY A 488 -7.55 5.13 -11.62
N GLN A 489 -7.95 5.62 -10.44
CA GLN A 489 -7.24 6.69 -9.73
C GLN A 489 -5.98 6.16 -9.05
N GLN A 490 -5.00 7.04 -8.82
CA GLN A 490 -3.69 6.61 -8.33
C GLN A 490 -3.65 6.25 -6.84
N TRP A 491 -4.51 6.86 -6.01
CA TRP A 491 -4.61 6.57 -4.57
C TRP A 491 -5.78 5.61 -4.28
N ASP A 492 -5.86 4.55 -5.08
CA ASP A 492 -6.87 3.50 -5.02
C ASP A 492 -6.27 2.16 -5.46
N PHE A 493 -7.00 1.07 -5.26
CA PHE A 493 -6.58 -0.26 -5.72
C PHE A 493 -6.26 -0.26 -7.23
N PRO A 494 -5.20 -0.95 -7.71
CA PRO A 494 -4.32 -1.90 -7.02
C PRO A 494 -3.03 -1.26 -6.48
N ASN A 495 -2.96 0.05 -6.35
CA ASN A 495 -1.75 0.73 -5.90
C ASN A 495 -1.64 0.66 -4.37
N GLY A 496 -0.43 0.41 -3.88
CA GLY A 496 -0.12 0.47 -2.47
C GLY A 496 1.16 1.23 -2.16
N LEU A 497 1.24 1.68 -0.91
CA LEU A 497 2.37 2.37 -0.32
C LEU A 497 2.52 1.86 1.11
N THR A 498 3.75 1.54 1.52
CA THR A 498 4.02 1.15 2.91
C THR A 498 4.65 2.33 3.64
N ARG A 499 4.01 2.77 4.73
CA ARG A 499 4.48 3.85 5.61
C ARG A 499 4.88 3.25 6.95
N SER A 500 6.06 3.60 7.47
CA SER A 500 6.58 3.01 8.71
C SER A 500 5.81 3.53 9.94
N GLY A 501 5.01 2.66 10.55
CA GLY A 501 4.26 2.93 11.78
C GLY A 501 3.80 1.69 12.56
N LEU A 502 4.12 0.47 12.11
CA LEU A 502 3.67 -0.79 12.72
C LEU A 502 4.76 -1.43 13.59
N LYS A 503 5.40 -0.64 14.48
CA LYS A 503 6.55 -1.09 15.27
C LYS A 503 6.24 -2.21 16.27
N GLU A 504 5.01 -2.29 16.76
CA GLU A 504 4.70 -3.11 17.94
C GLU A 504 3.72 -4.26 17.70
N ALA A 505 3.24 -4.41 16.46
CA ALA A 505 2.67 -5.66 15.98
C ALA A 505 3.77 -6.55 15.37
N ARG A 506 4.74 -6.98 16.20
CA ARG A 506 6.07 -7.47 15.80
C ARG A 506 6.11 -8.48 14.64
N SER A 507 5.10 -9.34 14.47
CA SER A 507 5.02 -10.28 13.32
C SER A 507 4.45 -9.63 12.06
N MET A 508 3.22 -9.12 12.11
CA MET A 508 2.54 -8.60 10.90
C MET A 508 3.19 -7.32 10.35
N GLY A 509 3.66 -6.43 11.24
CA GLY A 509 4.37 -5.22 10.81
C GLY A 509 5.67 -5.57 10.07
N ARG A 510 6.38 -6.60 10.56
CA ARG A 510 7.55 -7.16 9.88
C ARG A 510 7.18 -7.82 8.56
N GLU A 511 6.13 -8.64 8.51
CA GLU A 511 5.68 -9.31 7.28
C GLU A 511 5.32 -8.31 6.18
N ILE A 512 4.57 -7.26 6.51
CA ILE A 512 4.21 -6.18 5.58
C ILE A 512 5.47 -5.44 5.11
N ALA A 513 6.38 -5.11 6.02
CA ALA A 513 7.64 -4.46 5.67
C ALA A 513 8.51 -5.32 4.74
N VAL A 514 8.63 -6.61 5.03
CA VAL A 514 9.39 -7.58 4.21
C VAL A 514 8.74 -7.77 2.85
N SER A 515 7.42 -7.90 2.79
CA SER A 515 6.64 -7.97 1.56
C SER A 515 6.89 -6.73 0.68
N TRP A 516 6.81 -5.54 1.26
CA TRP A 516 7.11 -4.29 0.57
C TRP A 516 8.55 -4.24 0.06
N LEU A 517 9.53 -4.56 0.91
CA LEU A 517 10.94 -4.59 0.54
C LEU A 517 11.20 -5.57 -0.61
N ARG A 518 10.58 -6.75 -0.57
CA ARG A 518 10.65 -7.75 -1.64
C ARG A 518 10.06 -7.23 -2.94
N THR A 519 8.90 -6.58 -2.91
CA THR A 519 8.29 -5.96 -4.10
C THR A 519 9.22 -4.92 -4.73
N ASN A 520 9.77 -4.02 -3.92
CA ASN A 520 10.72 -3.00 -4.36
C ASN A 520 11.97 -3.65 -4.97
N TYR A 521 12.52 -4.65 -4.28
CA TYR A 521 13.72 -5.36 -4.68
C TYR A 521 13.55 -6.09 -6.02
N VAL A 522 12.49 -6.88 -6.17
CA VAL A 522 12.17 -7.61 -7.40
C VAL A 522 11.90 -6.64 -8.55
N THR A 523 11.16 -5.55 -8.30
CA THR A 523 10.92 -4.52 -9.32
C THR A 523 12.24 -3.88 -9.75
N PHE A 524 13.09 -3.49 -8.80
CA PHE A 524 14.40 -2.91 -9.09
C PHE A 524 15.31 -3.88 -9.86
N LYS A 525 15.29 -5.18 -9.52
CA LYS A 525 16.06 -6.19 -10.28
C LYS A 525 15.66 -6.23 -11.75
N LYS A 526 14.36 -6.11 -12.05
CA LYS A 526 13.80 -6.11 -13.40
C LYS A 526 14.04 -4.80 -14.14
N THR A 527 13.75 -3.66 -13.51
CA THR A 527 13.73 -2.35 -14.21
C THR A 527 14.98 -1.51 -14.01
N LYS A 528 15.85 -1.88 -13.05
CA LYS A 528 17.02 -1.11 -12.58
C LYS A 528 16.68 0.30 -12.05
N THR A 529 15.41 0.52 -11.70
CA THR A 529 14.88 1.81 -11.26
C THR A 529 13.93 1.65 -10.09
N MET A 530 13.89 2.66 -9.22
CA MET A 530 12.87 2.80 -8.17
C MET A 530 11.68 3.58 -8.72
N HIS A 531 10.47 3.25 -8.28
CA HIS A 531 9.23 3.85 -8.79
C HIS A 531 8.45 4.59 -7.72
N GLU A 532 7.61 5.52 -8.14
CA GLU A 532 6.69 6.29 -7.28
C GLU A 532 5.74 5.40 -6.47
N LYS A 533 5.20 4.35 -7.09
CA LYS A 533 4.13 3.51 -6.52
C LYS A 533 4.26 2.08 -7.04
N TYR A 534 3.71 1.11 -6.31
CA TYR A 534 3.82 -0.32 -6.63
C TYR A 534 2.44 -0.99 -6.66
N ASN A 535 2.31 -2.01 -7.50
CA ASN A 535 1.13 -2.83 -7.57
C ASN A 535 1.18 -3.88 -6.44
N VAL A 536 0.19 -3.86 -5.53
CA VAL A 536 0.19 -4.78 -4.39
C VAL A 536 -0.45 -6.14 -4.67
N GLU A 537 -1.13 -6.30 -5.80
CA GLU A 537 -1.62 -7.62 -6.25
C GLU A 537 -0.49 -8.48 -6.81
N LYS A 538 0.51 -7.85 -7.44
CA LYS A 538 1.59 -8.53 -8.17
C LYS A 538 2.96 -8.03 -7.71
N CYS A 539 3.64 -8.85 -6.93
CA CYS A 539 5.03 -8.59 -6.52
C CYS A 539 5.94 -8.37 -7.74
N GLY A 540 6.79 -7.35 -7.66
CA GLY A 540 7.75 -7.02 -8.72
C GLY A 540 7.20 -6.15 -9.86
N PHE A 541 6.05 -5.50 -9.67
CA PHE A 541 5.45 -4.56 -10.63
C PHE A 541 5.24 -3.18 -10.00
N PHE A 542 5.50 -2.12 -10.76
CA PHE A 542 5.16 -0.75 -10.38
C PHE A 542 3.68 -0.45 -10.64
N GLY A 543 3.14 0.54 -9.92
CA GLY A 543 1.73 0.95 -9.99
C GLY A 543 1.44 1.97 -11.10
N GLY A 544 0.16 2.21 -11.37
CA GLY A 544 -0.32 3.04 -12.48
C GLY A 544 -1.41 4.04 -12.09
N GLY A 545 -2.21 4.48 -13.05
CA GLY A 545 -3.41 5.30 -12.83
C GLY A 545 -3.15 6.75 -12.43
N GLY A 546 -4.24 7.53 -12.36
CA GLY A 546 -4.21 8.98 -12.10
C GLY A 546 -4.04 9.84 -13.35
N GLU A 547 -3.66 11.10 -13.15
CA GLU A 547 -3.63 12.13 -14.20
C GLU A 547 -2.30 12.22 -14.97
N TYR A 548 -1.29 11.44 -14.59
CA TYR A 548 0.03 11.43 -15.23
C TYR A 548 0.65 10.02 -15.23
N VAL A 549 1.67 9.83 -16.09
CA VAL A 549 2.38 8.55 -16.21
C VAL A 549 3.25 8.26 -14.97
N PRO A 550 3.44 7.02 -14.53
CA PRO A 550 4.25 6.69 -13.35
C PRO A 550 5.67 7.28 -13.39
N GLN A 551 6.13 7.83 -12.27
CA GLN A 551 7.45 8.47 -12.17
C GLN A 551 8.53 7.53 -11.58
N THR A 552 9.80 7.82 -11.89
CA THR A 552 10.96 6.99 -11.52
C THR A 552 12.00 7.73 -10.67
N GLY A 553 12.91 6.98 -10.06
CA GLY A 553 13.96 7.45 -9.15
C GLY A 553 13.49 7.69 -7.72
N PHE A 554 12.23 7.38 -7.40
CA PHE A 554 11.41 8.22 -6.53
C PHE A 554 11.86 8.37 -5.07
N GLY A 555 12.00 9.63 -4.61
CA GLY A 555 12.56 10.01 -3.31
C GLY A 555 11.93 9.32 -2.10
N TRP A 556 10.59 9.30 -1.99
CA TRP A 556 9.95 8.61 -0.85
C TRP A 556 10.19 7.09 -0.86
N SER A 557 10.33 6.47 -2.04
CA SER A 557 10.44 5.00 -2.16
C SER A 557 11.83 4.59 -1.71
N ASN A 558 12.83 5.35 -2.15
CA ASN A 558 14.20 5.24 -1.67
C ASN A 558 14.25 5.43 -0.15
N GLY A 559 13.57 6.47 0.34
CA GLY A 559 13.52 6.83 1.75
C GLY A 559 12.93 5.73 2.64
N VAL A 560 11.75 5.22 2.26
CA VAL A 560 11.06 4.14 2.98
C VAL A 560 11.88 2.85 2.94
N VAL A 561 12.43 2.45 1.80
CA VAL A 561 13.24 1.22 1.71
C VAL A 561 14.45 1.28 2.64
N LEU A 562 15.22 2.37 2.60
CA LEU A 562 16.39 2.52 3.48
C LEU A 562 15.99 2.57 4.96
N ALA A 563 14.90 3.25 5.28
CA ALA A 563 14.38 3.31 6.66
C ALA A 563 13.93 1.94 7.18
N LEU A 564 13.26 1.14 6.35
CA LEU A 564 12.85 -0.22 6.72
C LEU A 564 14.04 -1.17 6.85
N LEU A 565 15.07 -1.04 5.99
CA LEU A 565 16.30 -1.83 6.09
C LEU A 565 17.15 -1.47 7.32
N GLU A 566 17.07 -0.24 7.83
CA GLU A 566 17.70 0.14 9.11
C GLU A 566 16.95 -0.49 10.30
N GLU A 567 15.66 -0.73 10.12
CA GLU A 567 14.75 -1.21 11.17
C GLU A 567 14.71 -2.74 11.26
N PHE A 568 14.60 -3.45 10.14
CA PHE A 568 14.39 -4.90 10.04
C PHE A 568 15.59 -5.64 9.42
N ASP A 569 15.75 -6.92 9.78
CA ASP A 569 16.74 -7.81 9.14
C ASP A 569 16.35 -8.12 7.68
N SER A 570 17.37 -8.24 6.82
CA SER A 570 17.26 -8.45 5.38
C SER A 570 17.04 -9.90 4.94
N ASP A 571 17.26 -10.87 5.82
CA ASP A 571 17.26 -12.30 5.46
C ASP A 571 15.99 -12.79 4.73
N PRO A 572 14.75 -12.31 5.00
CA PRO A 572 13.56 -12.75 4.28
C PRO A 572 13.24 -11.95 2.99
N ILE A 573 14.07 -10.98 2.59
CA ILE A 573 13.79 -10.11 1.42
C ILE A 573 14.09 -10.83 0.10
N THR A 574 15.13 -11.67 0.08
CA THR A 574 15.38 -12.56 -1.06
C THR A 574 14.34 -13.68 -1.04
N ILE A 575 13.60 -13.83 -2.14
CA ILE A 575 12.90 -15.10 -2.39
C ILE A 575 14.04 -16.15 -2.46
N PRO A 576 14.00 -17.25 -1.71
CA PRO A 576 14.87 -18.37 -1.98
C PRO A 576 14.43 -18.99 -3.31
N THR A 577 14.81 -18.36 -4.43
CA THR A 577 14.89 -19.06 -5.71
C THR A 577 16.28 -19.66 -5.72
N THR A 578 16.36 -20.96 -5.44
CA THR A 578 17.57 -21.73 -5.68
C THR A 578 17.99 -21.51 -7.13
N PRO A 579 19.29 -21.34 -7.43
CA PRO A 579 19.79 -21.19 -8.80
C PRO A 579 19.24 -22.23 -9.79
N LEU A 580 18.93 -23.43 -9.28
CA LEU A 580 18.24 -24.50 -10.01
C LEU A 580 16.86 -24.09 -10.54
N VAL A 581 16.02 -23.42 -9.76
CA VAL A 581 14.66 -23.04 -10.19
C VAL A 581 14.71 -22.06 -11.36
N THR A 582 15.57 -21.05 -11.29
CA THR A 582 15.79 -20.10 -12.39
C THR A 582 16.32 -20.80 -13.64
N PHE A 583 17.14 -21.84 -13.47
CA PHE A 583 17.61 -22.64 -14.58
C PHE A 583 16.51 -23.50 -15.20
N LEU A 584 15.69 -24.17 -14.39
CA LEU A 584 14.56 -24.97 -14.87
C LEU A 584 13.51 -24.12 -15.59
N GLU A 585 13.30 -22.86 -15.19
CA GLU A 585 12.47 -21.90 -15.94
C GLU A 585 13.00 -21.66 -17.35
N ARG A 586 14.32 -21.55 -17.53
CA ARG A 586 14.94 -21.43 -18.87
C ARG A 586 14.74 -22.69 -19.69
N VAL A 587 14.96 -23.88 -19.10
CA VAL A 587 14.71 -25.17 -19.76
C VAL A 587 13.25 -25.27 -20.20
N GLN A 588 12.32 -24.84 -19.33
CA GLN A 588 10.89 -24.80 -19.59
C GLN A 588 10.54 -23.85 -20.74
N GLU A 589 11.12 -22.65 -20.79
CA GLU A 589 10.93 -21.70 -21.89
C GLU A 589 11.42 -22.27 -23.23
N THR A 590 12.61 -22.87 -23.25
CA THR A 590 13.14 -23.56 -24.44
C THR A 590 12.21 -24.69 -24.88
N ALA A 591 11.73 -25.53 -23.95
CA ALA A 591 10.80 -26.60 -24.25
C ALA A 591 9.46 -26.11 -24.82
N LEU A 592 8.92 -25.01 -24.30
CA LEU A 592 7.70 -24.41 -24.82
C LEU A 592 7.89 -23.92 -26.26
N GLN A 593 9.04 -23.30 -26.57
CA GLN A 593 9.37 -22.83 -27.91
C GLN A 593 9.56 -23.99 -28.89
N THR A 594 10.24 -25.06 -28.46
CA THR A 594 10.56 -26.21 -29.33
C THR A 594 9.38 -27.16 -29.57
N PHE A 595 8.61 -27.50 -28.53
CA PHE A 595 7.55 -28.52 -28.64
C PHE A 595 6.14 -27.93 -28.87
N GLY A 596 5.97 -26.64 -28.65
CA GLY A 596 4.68 -25.97 -28.72
C GLY A 596 3.75 -26.31 -27.56
N LYS A 597 2.69 -25.51 -27.41
CA LYS A 597 1.81 -25.54 -26.23
C LYS A 597 1.00 -26.84 -26.06
N SER A 598 0.72 -27.57 -27.14
CA SER A 598 -0.12 -28.77 -27.11
C SER A 598 0.58 -30.00 -26.50
N ASN A 599 1.92 -30.02 -26.48
CA ASN A 599 2.72 -31.16 -26.01
C ASN A 599 3.65 -30.79 -24.84
N PHE A 600 3.29 -29.75 -24.08
CA PHE A 600 4.10 -29.16 -23.03
C PHE A 600 3.32 -29.09 -21.71
N ASP A 601 3.81 -29.77 -20.67
CA ASP A 601 3.35 -29.57 -19.29
C ASP A 601 4.43 -28.84 -18.48
N PRO A 602 4.23 -27.58 -18.08
CA PRO A 602 5.23 -26.83 -17.33
C PRO A 602 5.58 -27.48 -15.98
N LYS A 603 4.67 -28.22 -15.34
CA LYS A 603 4.93 -28.86 -14.04
C LYS A 603 6.00 -29.94 -14.16
N LEU A 604 6.03 -30.68 -15.28
CA LEU A 604 7.02 -31.73 -15.49
C LEU A 604 8.46 -31.19 -15.47
N TYR A 605 8.68 -30.00 -16.02
CA TYR A 605 10.03 -29.39 -16.09
C TYR A 605 10.52 -28.84 -14.75
N VAL A 606 9.61 -28.34 -13.91
CA VAL A 606 9.98 -27.80 -12.58
C VAL A 606 10.27 -28.92 -11.57
N ASP A 607 9.77 -30.12 -11.84
CA ASP A 607 9.99 -31.33 -11.04
C ASP A 607 11.23 -32.12 -11.47
N LEU A 608 11.99 -31.64 -12.46
CA LEU A 608 13.21 -32.32 -12.90
C LEU A 608 14.31 -32.13 -11.87
N SER A 609 14.92 -33.24 -11.47
CA SER A 609 16.13 -33.26 -10.65
C SER A 609 17.37 -33.39 -11.53
N LEU A 610 18.46 -32.73 -11.16
CA LEU A 610 19.70 -32.79 -11.95
C LEU A 610 20.48 -34.09 -11.68
N LYS A 611 20.96 -34.75 -12.74
CA LYS A 611 21.95 -35.84 -12.64
C LYS A 611 23.36 -35.35 -12.32
N THR A 612 23.64 -34.08 -12.60
CA THR A 612 24.97 -33.46 -12.51
C THR A 612 24.93 -32.09 -11.83
N ASP A 613 26.06 -31.41 -11.73
CA ASP A 613 26.11 -30.07 -11.16
C ASP A 613 25.48 -29.03 -12.10
N LEU A 614 24.76 -28.06 -11.51
CA LEU A 614 24.01 -27.03 -12.23
C LEU A 614 24.81 -26.35 -13.35
N LYS A 615 26.07 -25.98 -13.07
CA LYS A 615 26.93 -25.30 -14.06
C LYS A 615 27.20 -26.16 -15.31
N VAL A 616 27.30 -27.47 -15.13
CA VAL A 616 27.53 -28.42 -16.22
C VAL A 616 26.27 -28.53 -17.06
N ALA A 617 25.10 -28.65 -16.42
CA ALA A 617 23.81 -28.67 -17.10
C ALA A 617 23.53 -27.36 -17.86
N GLU A 618 23.87 -26.20 -17.29
CA GLU A 618 23.76 -24.90 -17.97
C GLU A 618 24.61 -24.81 -19.24
N ALA A 619 25.86 -25.28 -19.17
CA ALA A 619 26.73 -25.33 -20.33
C ALA A 619 26.23 -26.32 -21.39
N GLY A 620 25.57 -27.40 -20.98
CA GLY A 620 24.85 -28.32 -21.87
C GLY A 620 23.72 -27.63 -22.61
N LEU A 621 22.82 -26.91 -21.90
CA LEU A 621 21.66 -26.25 -22.51
C LEU A 621 22.07 -25.23 -23.59
N ASN A 622 23.14 -24.46 -23.33
CA ASN A 622 23.64 -23.46 -24.29
C ASN A 622 24.19 -24.07 -25.59
N ARG A 623 24.42 -25.39 -25.63
CA ARG A 623 24.90 -26.13 -26.83
C ARG A 623 23.77 -26.86 -27.56
N VAL A 624 22.55 -26.86 -27.02
CA VAL A 624 21.40 -27.54 -27.63
C VAL A 624 20.98 -26.78 -28.89
N VAL A 625 20.93 -27.49 -30.02
CA VAL A 625 20.31 -26.97 -31.26
C VAL A 625 18.79 -27.03 -31.07
N GLU A 626 18.07 -25.95 -31.39
CA GLU A 626 16.60 -25.77 -31.25
C GLU A 626 15.76 -26.75 -32.10
N THR A 627 16.03 -28.04 -31.98
CA THR A 627 15.31 -29.15 -32.60
C THR A 627 14.65 -29.97 -31.50
N GLY A 628 13.50 -30.55 -31.80
CA GLY A 628 12.79 -31.38 -30.83
C GLY A 628 13.53 -32.65 -30.39
N SER A 629 14.48 -33.16 -31.19
CA SER A 629 15.34 -34.29 -30.80
C SER A 629 16.47 -33.84 -29.88
N GLY A 630 17.17 -32.76 -30.20
CA GLY A 630 18.29 -32.26 -29.40
C GLY A 630 17.89 -31.87 -27.98
N LEU A 631 16.72 -31.25 -27.80
CA LEU A 631 16.23 -30.93 -26.45
C LEU A 631 15.81 -32.16 -25.64
N ARG A 632 15.30 -33.21 -26.30
CA ARG A 632 14.96 -34.48 -25.61
C ARG A 632 16.22 -35.19 -25.13
N GLU A 633 17.22 -35.34 -25.99
CA GLU A 633 18.51 -35.93 -25.64
C GLU A 633 19.18 -35.17 -24.48
N TYR A 634 19.12 -33.83 -24.52
CA TYR A 634 19.60 -32.99 -23.42
C TYR A 634 18.85 -33.27 -22.10
N ILE A 635 17.53 -33.33 -22.12
CA ILE A 635 16.76 -33.60 -20.89
C ILE A 635 17.12 -34.99 -20.34
N GLU A 636 17.21 -36.00 -21.21
CA GLU A 636 17.59 -37.36 -20.83
C GLU A 636 19.01 -37.46 -20.29
N GLU A 637 19.97 -36.70 -20.83
CA GLU A 637 21.36 -36.70 -20.38
C GLU A 637 21.52 -36.02 -19.01
N TYR A 638 20.86 -34.87 -18.79
CA TYR A 638 21.16 -34.00 -17.65
C TYR A 638 20.16 -34.09 -16.49
N PHE A 639 18.98 -34.67 -16.68
CA PHE A 639 17.93 -34.74 -15.67
C PHE A 639 17.45 -36.17 -15.37
N GLU A 640 17.05 -36.38 -14.13
CA GLU A 640 16.27 -37.54 -13.70
C GLU A 640 14.79 -37.36 -14.05
N GLY A 641 14.02 -38.44 -13.98
CA GLY A 641 12.57 -38.39 -14.18
C GLY A 641 11.89 -37.51 -13.13
N ALA A 642 10.82 -36.83 -13.53
CA ALA A 642 10.02 -36.03 -12.60
C ALA A 642 9.38 -36.92 -11.52
N GLY A 643 9.75 -36.70 -10.26
CA GLY A 643 9.26 -37.47 -9.11
C GLY A 643 10.20 -38.55 -8.57
N GLU A 644 11.40 -38.73 -9.14
CA GLU A 644 12.43 -39.65 -8.62
C GLU A 644 13.00 -39.20 -7.26
N ASP A 645 12.75 -37.95 -6.87
CA ASP A 645 13.03 -37.37 -5.56
C ASP A 645 12.05 -37.83 -4.46
N LEU A 646 10.98 -38.55 -4.82
CA LEU A 646 10.04 -39.21 -3.91
C LEU A 646 10.01 -40.72 -4.13
N VAL A 647 10.17 -41.47 -3.04
CA VAL A 647 10.12 -42.94 -3.06
C VAL A 647 8.78 -43.41 -2.49
N TYR A 648 8.20 -44.44 -3.12
CA TYR A 648 7.03 -45.13 -2.57
C TYR A 648 7.36 -45.71 -1.19
N CYS A 649 6.46 -45.55 -0.23
CA CYS A 649 6.56 -46.23 1.06
C CYS A 649 5.16 -46.58 1.58
N GLU A 650 5.05 -47.76 2.19
CA GLU A 650 3.84 -48.12 2.93
C GLU A 650 3.81 -47.37 4.26
N ALA A 651 2.63 -46.89 4.65
CA ALA A 651 2.44 -46.24 5.93
C ALA A 651 2.35 -47.30 7.04
N GLU A 652 3.16 -47.17 8.09
CA GLU A 652 3.34 -48.23 9.11
C GLU A 652 2.06 -48.55 9.89
N ASP A 653 1.15 -47.58 10.02
CA ASP A 653 -0.15 -47.73 10.69
C ASP A 653 -1.32 -48.00 9.73
N TYR A 654 -1.05 -48.32 8.46
CA TYR A 654 -2.08 -48.72 7.51
C TYR A 654 -2.59 -50.14 7.80
N VAL A 655 -3.91 -50.28 7.94
CA VAL A 655 -4.60 -51.56 8.13
C VAL A 655 -5.77 -51.62 7.16
N ALA A 656 -5.85 -52.63 6.30
CA ALA A 656 -6.86 -52.70 5.24
C ALA A 656 -8.32 -52.56 5.74
N GLU A 657 -8.62 -53.12 6.91
CA GLU A 657 -9.90 -52.97 7.60
C GLU A 657 -9.67 -52.58 9.07
N PRO A 658 -9.54 -51.28 9.40
CA PRO A 658 -9.23 -50.85 10.75
C PRO A 658 -10.36 -51.16 11.74
N GLU A 659 -10.01 -51.59 12.95
CA GLU A 659 -10.99 -51.79 14.02
C GLU A 659 -11.68 -50.46 14.36
N GLY A 660 -13.02 -50.47 14.46
CA GLY A 660 -13.78 -49.25 14.71
C GLY A 660 -13.73 -48.23 13.56
N PHE A 661 -13.42 -48.66 12.33
CA PHE A 661 -13.50 -47.81 11.14
C PHE A 661 -14.95 -47.38 10.86
N LEU A 662 -15.16 -46.06 10.85
CA LEU A 662 -16.42 -45.38 10.59
C LEU A 662 -17.64 -46.06 11.26
N PRO A 663 -17.71 -46.12 12.60
CA PRO A 663 -18.68 -46.95 13.32
C PRO A 663 -20.14 -46.51 13.11
N LYS A 664 -20.33 -45.26 12.64
CA LYS A 664 -21.62 -44.66 12.29
C LYS A 664 -22.14 -45.05 10.90
N VAL A 665 -21.30 -45.60 10.02
CA VAL A 665 -21.71 -46.10 8.69
C VAL A 665 -22.27 -47.51 8.87
N LYS A 666 -23.60 -47.66 8.80
CA LYS A 666 -24.29 -48.95 8.94
C LYS A 666 -24.58 -49.62 7.59
N ASN A 667 -24.82 -48.84 6.54
CA ASN A 667 -25.01 -49.35 5.18
C ASN A 667 -23.73 -50.02 4.64
N GLU A 668 -23.84 -51.29 4.25
CA GLU A 668 -22.71 -52.11 3.77
C GLU A 668 -22.08 -51.60 2.46
N GLU A 669 -22.88 -51.10 1.51
CA GLU A 669 -22.32 -50.57 0.26
C GLU A 669 -21.50 -49.31 0.49
N VAL A 670 -21.97 -48.43 1.38
CA VAL A 670 -21.27 -47.19 1.75
C VAL A 670 -20.01 -47.53 2.57
N ARG A 671 -20.07 -48.54 3.44
CA ARG A 671 -18.90 -49.05 4.17
C ARG A 671 -17.83 -49.60 3.22
N LYS A 672 -18.24 -50.39 2.21
CA LYS A 672 -17.33 -50.89 1.16
C LYS A 672 -16.71 -49.74 0.36
N TRP A 673 -17.51 -48.74 -0.03
CA TRP A 673 -16.99 -47.55 -0.71
C TRP A 673 -15.98 -46.79 0.14
N ALA A 674 -16.24 -46.63 1.44
CA ALA A 674 -15.30 -45.98 2.35
C ALA A 674 -13.99 -46.76 2.49
N LEU A 675 -14.03 -48.11 2.51
CA LEU A 675 -12.83 -48.96 2.50
C LEU A 675 -12.05 -48.83 1.18
N GLU A 676 -12.75 -48.71 0.04
CA GLU A 676 -12.10 -48.44 -1.25
C GLU A 676 -11.39 -47.08 -1.25
N ILE A 677 -12.00 -46.03 -0.67
CA ILE A 677 -11.33 -44.72 -0.49
C ILE A 677 -10.14 -44.84 0.48
N HIS A 678 -10.31 -45.55 1.59
CA HIS A 678 -9.25 -45.78 2.58
C HIS A 678 -8.02 -46.46 1.95
N SER A 679 -8.22 -47.41 1.03
CA SER A 679 -7.12 -48.08 0.31
C SER A 679 -6.25 -47.12 -0.53
N LEU A 680 -6.77 -45.94 -0.89
CA LEU A 680 -6.01 -44.95 -1.65
C LEU A 680 -4.86 -44.33 -0.85
N TRP A 681 -4.91 -44.33 0.49
CA TRP A 681 -3.83 -43.76 1.31
C TRP A 681 -2.49 -44.47 1.09
N GLY A 682 -2.51 -45.79 0.89
CA GLY A 682 -1.31 -46.56 0.54
C GLY A 682 -0.67 -46.08 -0.76
N ASN A 683 -1.48 -45.68 -1.75
CA ASN A 683 -0.98 -45.20 -3.05
C ASN A 683 -0.43 -43.76 -3.01
N LEU A 684 -0.80 -42.97 -1.99
CA LEU A 684 -0.41 -41.57 -1.83
C LEU A 684 0.79 -41.38 -0.87
N SER A 685 1.17 -42.43 -0.16
CA SER A 685 2.27 -42.42 0.81
C SER A 685 3.63 -42.38 0.12
N ARG A 686 4.47 -41.41 0.46
CA ARG A 686 5.83 -41.24 -0.07
C ARG A 686 6.83 -40.87 1.03
N LYS A 687 8.11 -41.17 0.81
CA LYS A 687 9.24 -40.62 1.58
C LYS A 687 10.14 -39.84 0.64
N VAL A 688 10.74 -38.75 1.15
CA VAL A 688 11.74 -37.99 0.41
C VAL A 688 12.98 -38.87 0.20
N SER A 689 13.48 -38.92 -1.03
CA SER A 689 14.68 -39.69 -1.39
C SER A 689 15.89 -39.22 -0.56
N GLY A 690 16.76 -40.16 -0.18
CA GLY A 690 18.01 -39.84 0.52
C GLY A 690 18.94 -38.94 -0.30
N GLU A 691 18.78 -38.89 -1.62
CA GLU A 691 19.57 -37.99 -2.48
C GLU A 691 19.23 -36.52 -2.27
N VAL A 692 17.95 -36.20 -2.00
CA VAL A 692 17.52 -34.82 -1.69
C VAL A 692 18.23 -34.29 -0.44
N TRP A 693 18.52 -35.17 0.52
CA TRP A 693 19.29 -34.82 1.72
C TRP A 693 20.78 -34.67 1.45
N ARG A 694 21.35 -35.49 0.56
CA ARG A 694 22.80 -35.47 0.25
C ARG A 694 23.19 -34.34 -0.68
N ARG A 695 22.31 -34.00 -1.63
CA ARG A 695 22.55 -33.07 -2.74
C ARG A 695 21.35 -32.13 -2.98
N PRO A 696 20.87 -31.40 -1.96
CA PRO A 696 19.68 -30.56 -2.08
C PRO A 696 19.76 -29.51 -3.20
N GLU A 697 20.97 -29.12 -3.62
CA GLU A 697 21.20 -28.21 -4.74
C GLU A 697 20.75 -28.74 -6.11
N ARG A 698 20.52 -30.05 -6.23
CA ARG A 698 20.08 -30.74 -7.46
C ARG A 698 18.58 -30.95 -7.55
N HIS A 699 17.85 -30.69 -6.46
CA HIS A 699 16.43 -30.98 -6.33
C HIS A 699 15.64 -29.70 -6.05
N THR A 700 14.41 -29.64 -6.55
CA THR A 700 13.46 -28.58 -6.21
C THR A 700 12.60 -28.95 -5.00
N LEU A 701 12.46 -30.25 -4.72
CA LEU A 701 11.83 -30.77 -3.52
C LEU A 701 12.69 -30.48 -2.28
N LEU A 702 12.04 -30.06 -1.20
CA LEU A 702 12.72 -29.82 0.06
C LEU A 702 12.87 -31.11 0.87
N PRO A 703 13.97 -31.24 1.65
CA PRO A 703 14.11 -32.32 2.61
C PRO A 703 12.95 -32.33 3.62
N LEU A 704 12.35 -33.49 3.86
CA LEU A 704 11.33 -33.69 4.90
C LEU A 704 11.64 -34.97 5.68
N PRO A 705 11.73 -34.91 7.01
CA PRO A 705 12.25 -36.01 7.83
C PRO A 705 11.31 -37.21 7.90
N GLU A 706 10.01 -36.97 7.78
CA GLU A 706 8.98 -37.98 7.94
C GLU A 706 8.28 -38.31 6.63
N LEU A 707 7.48 -39.38 6.64
CA LEU A 707 6.59 -39.73 5.53
C LEU A 707 5.66 -38.56 5.16
N VAL A 708 5.40 -38.42 3.86
CA VAL A 708 4.50 -37.43 3.30
C VAL A 708 3.34 -38.10 2.57
N MET A 709 2.21 -37.40 2.50
CA MET A 709 1.10 -37.74 1.63
C MET A 709 1.08 -36.78 0.46
N VAL A 710 1.24 -37.30 -0.75
CA VAL A 710 1.07 -36.49 -1.95
C VAL A 710 -0.42 -36.35 -2.28
N PRO A 711 -0.88 -35.19 -2.79
CA PRO A 711 -2.28 -35.01 -3.15
C PRO A 711 -2.74 -35.95 -4.26
N GLY A 712 -1.85 -36.33 -5.18
CA GLY A 712 -2.11 -37.34 -6.21
C GLY A 712 -1.65 -36.95 -7.62
N SER A 713 -1.27 -37.96 -8.41
CA SER A 713 -0.93 -37.88 -9.83
C SER A 713 0.10 -36.78 -10.17
N ARG A 714 -0.31 -35.63 -10.76
CA ARG A 714 0.57 -34.53 -11.20
C ARG A 714 1.28 -33.80 -10.05
N PHE A 715 0.71 -33.86 -8.84
CA PHE A 715 1.25 -33.20 -7.66
C PHE A 715 2.08 -34.20 -6.85
N ARG A 716 3.38 -33.94 -6.80
CA ARG A 716 4.45 -34.77 -6.23
C ARG A 716 5.19 -33.98 -5.16
N GLU A 717 4.43 -33.28 -4.33
CA GLU A 717 4.95 -32.42 -3.27
C GLU A 717 3.98 -32.40 -2.10
N VAL A 718 4.45 -31.98 -0.93
CA VAL A 718 3.54 -31.67 0.18
C VAL A 718 2.78 -30.40 -0.14
N TYR A 719 1.46 -30.51 -0.21
CA TYR A 719 0.58 -29.38 -0.46
C TYR A 719 -0.06 -28.94 0.87
N TYR A 720 0.39 -27.81 1.40
CA TYR A 720 -0.05 -27.34 2.73
C TYR A 720 -1.57 -27.19 2.82
N TRP A 721 -2.20 -26.61 1.79
CA TRP A 721 -3.65 -26.49 1.75
C TRP A 721 -4.34 -27.86 1.84
N ASP A 722 -3.82 -28.88 1.16
CA ASP A 722 -4.37 -30.25 1.16
C ASP A 722 -4.22 -30.96 2.52
N SER A 723 -3.13 -30.64 3.23
CA SER A 723 -2.67 -31.37 4.41
C SER A 723 -3.73 -31.45 5.52
N TYR A 724 -4.54 -30.41 5.73
CA TYR A 724 -5.61 -30.44 6.74
C TYR A 724 -6.65 -31.53 6.46
N TRP A 725 -7.12 -31.65 5.21
CA TRP A 725 -8.15 -32.62 4.86
C TRP A 725 -7.59 -34.03 4.77
N VAL A 726 -6.35 -34.19 4.31
CA VAL A 726 -5.63 -35.46 4.39
C VAL A 726 -5.54 -35.93 5.84
N ILE A 727 -5.09 -35.07 6.77
CA ILE A 727 -5.06 -35.37 8.21
C ILE A 727 -6.45 -35.79 8.71
N ARG A 728 -7.51 -35.05 8.38
CA ARG A 728 -8.89 -35.41 8.77
C ARG A 728 -9.30 -36.80 8.25
N GLY A 729 -8.91 -37.13 7.02
CA GLY A 729 -9.14 -38.45 6.41
C GLY A 729 -8.37 -39.58 7.08
N LEU A 730 -7.10 -39.33 7.42
CA LEU A 730 -6.24 -40.27 8.13
C LEU A 730 -6.77 -40.56 9.54
N LEU A 731 -7.23 -39.52 10.26
CA LEU A 731 -7.88 -39.69 11.57
C LEU A 731 -9.15 -40.53 11.48
N ALA A 732 -9.99 -40.30 10.45
CA ALA A 732 -11.16 -41.14 10.19
C ALA A 732 -10.77 -42.59 9.80
N SER A 733 -9.59 -42.75 9.20
CA SER A 733 -8.97 -44.04 8.82
C SER A 733 -8.18 -44.73 9.93
N LYS A 734 -8.12 -44.15 11.13
CA LYS A 734 -7.31 -44.65 12.27
C LYS A 734 -5.79 -44.67 12.03
N MET A 735 -5.30 -43.90 11.06
CA MET A 735 -3.88 -43.75 10.75
C MET A 735 -3.27 -42.56 11.51
N TYR A 736 -3.14 -42.71 12.82
CA TYR A 736 -2.74 -41.63 13.74
C TYR A 736 -1.26 -41.24 13.66
N GLU A 737 -0.37 -42.22 13.51
CA GLU A 737 1.08 -41.97 13.40
C GLU A 737 1.40 -41.30 12.06
N THR A 738 0.72 -41.72 11.00
CA THR A 738 0.84 -41.06 9.69
C THR A 738 0.32 -39.62 9.71
N ALA A 739 -0.80 -39.36 10.41
CA ALA A 739 -1.27 -37.98 10.60
C ALA A 739 -0.26 -37.12 11.38
N LYS A 740 0.38 -37.70 12.40
CA LYS A 740 1.41 -37.05 13.20
C LYS A 740 2.69 -36.79 12.40
N ALA A 741 3.11 -37.72 11.53
CA ALA A 741 4.22 -37.54 10.60
C ALA A 741 4.03 -36.31 9.70
N ILE A 742 2.82 -36.11 9.16
CA ILE A 742 2.50 -34.90 8.36
C ILE A 742 2.65 -33.65 9.21
N VAL A 743 2.11 -33.63 10.44
CA VAL A 743 2.24 -32.47 11.35
C VAL A 743 3.70 -32.20 11.71
N ASN A 744 4.50 -33.23 11.98
CA ASN A 744 5.92 -33.10 12.27
C ASN A 744 6.70 -32.50 11.10
N ASN A 745 6.39 -32.91 9.86
CA ASN A 745 6.95 -32.31 8.65
C ASN A 745 6.60 -30.81 8.53
N LEU A 746 5.37 -30.40 8.89
CA LEU A 746 4.98 -28.99 8.91
C LEU A 746 5.73 -28.19 9.99
N ILE A 747 5.93 -28.78 11.18
CA ILE A 747 6.74 -28.19 12.26
C ILE A 747 8.19 -28.02 11.81
N PHE A 748 8.78 -29.06 11.22
CA PHE A 748 10.14 -29.03 10.68
C PHE A 748 10.32 -27.90 9.66
N LEU A 749 9.37 -27.70 8.72
CA LEU A 749 9.42 -26.59 7.78
C LEU A 749 9.39 -25.21 8.47
N ILE A 750 8.62 -25.07 9.56
CA ILE A 750 8.59 -23.83 10.35
C ILE A 750 9.92 -23.62 11.07
N GLU A 751 10.50 -24.67 11.65
CA GLU A 751 11.76 -24.58 12.39
C GLU A 751 12.93 -24.27 11.45
N GLU A 752 13.02 -24.94 10.31
CA GLU A 752 14.12 -24.78 9.35
C GLU A 752 13.99 -23.55 8.44
N HIS A 753 12.77 -23.14 8.10
CA HIS A 753 12.54 -22.09 7.09
C HIS A 753 11.72 -20.91 7.62
N GLY A 754 11.19 -20.97 8.84
CA GLY A 754 10.44 -19.89 9.49
C GLY A 754 8.97 -19.78 9.06
N TYR A 755 8.49 -20.64 8.15
CA TYR A 755 7.11 -20.68 7.66
C TYR A 755 6.83 -22.01 6.95
N VAL A 756 5.56 -22.40 6.84
CA VAL A 756 5.15 -23.52 5.99
C VAL A 756 5.05 -23.04 4.54
N LEU A 757 5.85 -23.64 3.66
CA LEU A 757 5.73 -23.43 2.22
C LEU A 757 4.44 -24.06 1.71
N ASN A 758 3.54 -23.25 1.15
CA ASN A 758 2.49 -23.77 0.29
C ASN A 758 3.11 -23.99 -1.09
N GLY A 759 3.02 -25.20 -1.66
CA GLY A 759 3.44 -25.46 -3.04
C GLY A 759 2.86 -24.37 -3.95
N ALA A 760 3.73 -23.51 -4.48
CA ALA A 760 3.27 -22.28 -5.10
C ALA A 760 2.61 -22.60 -6.45
N ARG A 761 1.33 -22.23 -6.61
CA ARG A 761 0.84 -21.34 -7.69
C ARG A 761 -0.62 -20.97 -7.46
N ALA A 762 -0.87 -19.69 -7.17
CA ALA A 762 -2.21 -19.11 -7.13
C ALA A 762 -2.64 -18.69 -8.55
N TYR A 763 -3.45 -19.51 -9.23
CA TYR A 763 -4.12 -19.14 -10.49
C TYR A 763 -5.55 -19.73 -10.57
N TYR A 764 -6.44 -19.38 -9.64
CA TYR A 764 -7.87 -19.72 -9.80
C TYR A 764 -8.78 -18.58 -9.36
N THR A 765 -8.78 -17.50 -10.16
CA THR A 765 -9.92 -16.58 -10.21
C THR A 765 -10.16 -16.17 -11.65
N ASN A 766 -10.55 -17.12 -12.49
CA ASN A 766 -11.18 -16.80 -13.78
C ASN A 766 -12.66 -17.20 -13.70
N ARG A 767 -13.52 -16.37 -14.31
CA ARG A 767 -14.99 -16.52 -14.37
C ARG A 767 -15.50 -17.79 -15.12
N ARG A 768 -14.71 -18.87 -15.18
CA ARG A 768 -15.03 -20.17 -15.80
C ARG A 768 -15.03 -21.34 -14.81
N ASP A 769 -14.99 -21.08 -13.50
CA ASP A 769 -14.94 -22.15 -12.49
C ASP A 769 -16.29 -22.83 -12.24
N PHE A 770 -17.42 -22.14 -12.42
CA PHE A 770 -18.73 -22.80 -12.37
C PHE A 770 -18.85 -23.79 -13.55
N PRO A 771 -19.30 -25.05 -13.33
CA PRO A 771 -19.99 -25.58 -12.15
C PRO A 771 -19.12 -26.44 -11.20
N ASN A 772 -17.83 -26.15 -11.05
CA ASN A 772 -16.93 -26.92 -10.20
C ASN A 772 -17.10 -26.60 -8.71
N GLY A 773 -17.33 -27.63 -7.89
CA GLY A 773 -17.24 -27.63 -6.44
C GLY A 773 -15.99 -28.33 -5.96
N TRP A 774 -15.36 -27.78 -4.92
CA TRP A 774 -14.11 -28.26 -4.34
C TRP A 774 -14.37 -28.79 -2.93
N ALA A 775 -13.92 -30.01 -2.64
CA ALA A 775 -14.18 -30.68 -1.36
C ALA A 775 -13.80 -29.84 -0.12
N PRO A 776 -12.65 -29.16 -0.10
CA PRO A 776 -12.28 -28.19 0.95
C PRO A 776 -13.37 -27.21 1.35
N ILE A 777 -13.91 -26.49 0.36
CA ILE A 777 -14.85 -25.40 0.57
C ILE A 777 -16.19 -25.93 1.05
N GLN A 778 -16.63 -27.07 0.50
CA GLN A 778 -17.85 -27.73 0.92
C GLN A 778 -17.74 -28.16 2.38
N HIS A 779 -16.63 -28.79 2.75
CA HIS A 779 -16.38 -29.23 4.13
C HIS A 779 -16.34 -28.06 5.12
N MET A 780 -15.65 -26.96 4.80
CA MET A 780 -15.61 -25.77 5.66
C MET A 780 -16.98 -25.14 5.87
N ILE A 781 -17.80 -25.06 4.81
CA ILE A 781 -19.17 -24.53 4.89
C ILE A 781 -20.04 -25.45 5.74
N ILE A 782 -19.95 -26.77 5.52
CA ILE A 782 -20.68 -27.77 6.31
C ILE A 782 -20.30 -27.65 7.79
N GLU A 783 -19.00 -27.68 8.11
CA GLU A 783 -18.48 -27.61 9.49
C GLU A 783 -18.90 -26.31 10.19
N GLY A 784 -18.85 -25.17 9.49
CA GLY A 784 -19.31 -23.88 10.02
C GLY A 784 -20.81 -23.85 10.30
N LEU A 785 -21.62 -24.40 9.40
CA LEU A 785 -23.08 -24.47 9.54
C LEU A 785 -23.50 -25.45 10.66
N THR A 786 -22.85 -26.61 10.77
CA THR A 786 -23.20 -27.66 11.75
C THR A 786 -22.78 -27.30 13.17
N ARG A 787 -21.77 -26.44 13.34
CA ARG A 787 -21.35 -25.89 14.64
C ARG A 787 -22.08 -24.60 15.03
N SER A 788 -22.94 -24.07 14.17
CA SER A 788 -23.73 -22.88 14.48
C SER A 788 -24.68 -23.09 15.65
N GLY A 789 -24.89 -22.04 16.45
CA GLY A 789 -25.92 -22.01 17.51
C GLY A 789 -27.36 -22.08 16.97
N LEU A 790 -27.57 -21.76 15.68
CA LEU A 790 -28.88 -21.77 15.02
C LEU A 790 -29.27 -23.15 14.49
N LYS A 791 -30.49 -23.61 14.79
CA LYS A 791 -30.98 -24.94 14.41
C LYS A 791 -31.11 -25.09 12.89
N GLU A 792 -31.54 -24.03 12.22
CA GLU A 792 -31.74 -23.93 10.77
C GLU A 792 -30.41 -24.06 10.04
N ALA A 793 -29.38 -23.35 10.51
CA ALA A 793 -28.02 -23.46 9.99
C ALA A 793 -27.48 -24.88 10.15
N ARG A 794 -27.69 -25.51 11.31
CA ARG A 794 -27.29 -26.91 11.52
C ARG A 794 -28.02 -27.88 10.58
N SER A 795 -29.29 -27.62 10.24
CA SER A 795 -30.03 -28.43 9.26
C SER A 795 -29.47 -28.28 7.85
N MET A 796 -29.28 -27.04 7.42
CA MET A 796 -28.71 -26.73 6.11
C MET A 796 -27.31 -27.35 5.93
N GLY A 797 -26.46 -27.26 6.97
CA GLY A 797 -25.14 -27.91 6.95
C GLY A 797 -25.22 -29.42 6.74
N ARG A 798 -26.17 -30.10 7.39
CA ARG A 798 -26.39 -31.55 7.17
C ARG A 798 -26.91 -31.86 5.76
N GLU A 799 -27.82 -31.06 5.23
CA GLU A 799 -28.37 -31.24 3.87
C GLU A 799 -27.28 -31.10 2.79
N ILE A 800 -26.41 -30.10 2.94
CA ILE A 800 -25.26 -29.89 2.05
C ILE A 800 -24.30 -31.09 2.13
N ALA A 801 -24.00 -31.58 3.34
CA ALA A 801 -23.14 -32.75 3.54
C ALA A 801 -23.66 -33.99 2.82
N VAL A 802 -24.97 -34.24 2.88
CA VAL A 802 -25.62 -35.37 2.19
C VAL A 802 -25.56 -35.22 0.69
N SER A 803 -25.87 -34.02 0.18
CA SER A 803 -25.82 -33.73 -1.26
C SER A 803 -24.42 -33.95 -1.82
N TRP A 804 -23.40 -33.52 -1.08
CA TRP A 804 -22.01 -33.72 -1.41
C TRP A 804 -21.64 -35.20 -1.42
N LEU A 805 -21.83 -35.92 -0.30
CA LEU A 805 -21.54 -37.36 -0.19
C LEU A 805 -22.23 -38.19 -1.28
N ARG A 806 -23.50 -37.89 -1.60
CA ARG A 806 -24.25 -38.55 -2.68
C ARG A 806 -23.59 -38.29 -4.04
N THR A 807 -23.19 -37.06 -4.32
CA THR A 807 -22.51 -36.69 -5.57
C THR A 807 -21.19 -37.45 -5.70
N ASN A 808 -20.39 -37.51 -4.63
CA ASN A 808 -19.15 -38.28 -4.59
C ASN A 808 -19.40 -39.77 -4.85
N TYR A 809 -20.35 -40.38 -4.13
CA TYR A 809 -20.67 -41.81 -4.23
C TYR A 809 -21.15 -42.21 -5.63
N VAL A 810 -22.09 -41.46 -6.21
CA VAL A 810 -22.62 -41.74 -7.54
C VAL A 810 -21.53 -41.56 -8.61
N THR A 811 -20.67 -40.55 -8.48
CA THR A 811 -19.54 -40.34 -9.39
C THR A 811 -18.55 -41.50 -9.30
N PHE A 812 -18.24 -41.95 -8.08
CA PHE A 812 -17.35 -43.06 -7.83
C PHE A 812 -17.91 -44.37 -8.37
N LYS A 813 -19.20 -44.67 -8.18
CA LYS A 813 -19.83 -45.87 -8.77
C LYS A 813 -19.68 -45.92 -10.29
N LYS A 814 -19.77 -44.77 -10.97
CA LYS A 814 -19.63 -44.65 -12.44
C LYS A 814 -18.18 -44.74 -12.91
N THR A 815 -17.25 -44.08 -12.21
CA THR A 815 -15.89 -43.85 -12.70
C THR A 815 -14.83 -44.72 -12.02
N LYS A 816 -15.19 -45.41 -10.93
CA LYS A 816 -14.30 -46.18 -10.05
C LYS A 816 -13.12 -45.38 -9.49
N THR A 817 -13.24 -44.05 -9.49
CA THR A 817 -12.18 -43.12 -9.08
C THR A 817 -12.77 -41.96 -8.30
N MET A 818 -12.01 -41.45 -7.33
CA MET A 818 -12.26 -40.16 -6.69
C MET A 818 -11.68 -39.04 -7.57
N HIS A 819 -12.27 -37.84 -7.52
CA HIS A 819 -11.87 -36.72 -8.38
C HIS A 819 -11.50 -35.51 -7.54
N GLU A 820 -10.59 -34.69 -8.04
CA GLU A 820 -10.16 -33.44 -7.40
C GLU A 820 -11.34 -32.45 -7.16
N LYS A 821 -12.28 -32.40 -8.10
CA LYS A 821 -13.42 -31.48 -8.12
C LYS A 821 -14.67 -32.15 -8.69
N TYR A 822 -15.85 -31.69 -8.28
CA TYR A 822 -17.14 -32.26 -8.65
C TYR A 822 -18.07 -31.22 -9.28
N ASN A 823 -19.01 -31.66 -10.13
CA ASN A 823 -20.00 -30.75 -10.69
C ASN A 823 -21.12 -30.51 -9.66
N VAL A 824 -21.36 -29.25 -9.28
CA VAL A 824 -22.38 -28.90 -8.27
C VAL A 824 -23.80 -28.74 -8.85
N GLU A 825 -23.95 -28.67 -10.18
CA GLU A 825 -25.27 -28.64 -10.83
C GLU A 825 -25.84 -30.04 -11.05
N LYS A 826 -24.96 -31.03 -11.26
CA LYS A 826 -25.36 -32.38 -11.66
C LYS A 826 -24.75 -33.42 -10.73
N CYS A 827 -25.58 -33.98 -9.86
CA CYS A 827 -25.22 -35.08 -8.98
C CYS A 827 -24.63 -36.26 -9.79
N GLY A 828 -23.49 -36.78 -9.33
CA GLY A 828 -22.82 -37.92 -9.95
C GLY A 828 -21.96 -37.59 -11.17
N PHE A 829 -21.53 -36.33 -11.34
CA PHE A 829 -20.56 -35.89 -12.34
C PHE A 829 -19.35 -35.24 -11.66
N PHE A 830 -18.15 -35.48 -12.20
CA PHE A 830 -16.94 -34.78 -11.79
C PHE A 830 -16.81 -33.43 -12.51
N GLY A 831 -16.01 -32.52 -11.96
CA GLY A 831 -15.78 -31.19 -12.52
C GLY A 831 -14.74 -31.19 -13.64
N GLY A 832 -14.80 -30.21 -14.54
CA GLY A 832 -13.94 -30.09 -15.73
C GLY A 832 -13.22 -28.74 -15.83
N GLY A 833 -12.51 -28.52 -16.94
CA GLY A 833 -11.78 -27.27 -17.21
C GLY A 833 -10.59 -27.01 -16.28
N GLY A 834 -10.05 -25.79 -16.29
CA GLY A 834 -8.83 -25.42 -15.57
C GLY A 834 -7.58 -25.46 -16.45
N GLU A 835 -6.41 -25.20 -15.85
CA GLU A 835 -5.12 -25.15 -16.56
C GLU A 835 -4.55 -26.54 -16.92
N TYR A 836 -5.11 -27.61 -16.35
CA TYR A 836 -4.67 -28.99 -16.53
C TYR A 836 -5.85 -29.97 -16.49
N VAL A 837 -5.61 -31.19 -16.98
CA VAL A 837 -6.59 -32.29 -16.93
C VAL A 837 -6.92 -32.61 -15.47
N PRO A 838 -8.19 -32.66 -15.05
CA PRO A 838 -8.56 -32.97 -13.66
C PRO A 838 -7.89 -34.24 -13.12
N GLN A 839 -7.40 -34.19 -11.89
CA GLN A 839 -6.66 -35.30 -11.28
C GLN A 839 -7.61 -36.27 -10.55
N THR A 840 -7.23 -37.55 -10.50
CA THR A 840 -7.97 -38.61 -9.80
C THR A 840 -7.26 -39.05 -8.52
N GLY A 841 -8.03 -39.62 -7.58
CA GLY A 841 -7.53 -40.10 -6.30
C GLY A 841 -7.12 -39.01 -5.31
N PHE A 842 -7.58 -37.76 -5.50
CA PHE A 842 -7.02 -36.59 -4.83
C PHE A 842 -7.19 -36.56 -3.30
N GLY A 843 -6.13 -36.21 -2.57
CA GLY A 843 -6.01 -36.23 -1.11
C GLY A 843 -7.17 -35.55 -0.37
N TRP A 844 -7.47 -34.28 -0.65
CA TRP A 844 -8.57 -33.57 0.02
C TRP A 844 -9.93 -34.21 -0.23
N SER A 845 -10.15 -34.83 -1.39
CA SER A 845 -11.45 -35.38 -1.75
C SER A 845 -11.71 -36.65 -0.94
N ASN A 846 -10.66 -37.49 -0.83
CA ASN A 846 -10.67 -38.67 0.00
C ASN A 846 -10.88 -38.28 1.47
N GLY A 847 -10.12 -37.29 1.94
CA GLY A 847 -10.16 -36.84 3.32
C GLY A 847 -11.49 -36.23 3.75
N VAL A 848 -12.07 -35.35 2.92
CA VAL A 848 -13.37 -34.75 3.18
C VAL A 848 -14.48 -35.79 3.22
N VAL A 849 -14.50 -36.74 2.27
CA VAL A 849 -15.55 -37.78 2.26
C VAL A 849 -15.48 -38.65 3.52
N LEU A 850 -14.30 -39.12 3.89
CA LEU A 850 -14.12 -39.92 5.11
C LEU A 850 -14.49 -39.14 6.38
N ALA A 851 -14.09 -37.86 6.46
CA ALA A 851 -14.44 -37.01 7.59
C ALA A 851 -15.96 -36.76 7.70
N LEU A 852 -16.64 -36.52 6.57
CA LEU A 852 -18.09 -36.34 6.55
C LEU A 852 -18.84 -37.64 6.85
N LEU A 853 -18.34 -38.80 6.42
CA LEU A 853 -18.92 -40.10 6.79
C LEU A 853 -18.77 -40.37 8.29
N GLU A 854 -17.60 -40.10 8.89
CA GLU A 854 -17.39 -40.24 10.34
C GLU A 854 -18.34 -39.35 11.15
N GLU A 855 -18.63 -38.15 10.65
CA GLU A 855 -19.43 -37.18 11.37
C GLU A 855 -20.94 -37.38 11.15
N PHE A 856 -21.38 -37.62 9.91
CA PHE A 856 -22.78 -37.54 9.48
C PHE A 856 -23.43 -38.85 9.01
N ALA A 857 -22.70 -39.96 8.88
CA ALA A 857 -23.27 -41.18 8.28
C ALA A 857 -24.51 -41.71 9.00
N SER A 858 -24.58 -41.59 10.33
CA SER A 858 -25.70 -42.08 11.16
C SER A 858 -27.04 -41.41 10.86
N TYR A 859 -27.04 -40.23 10.24
CA TYR A 859 -28.26 -39.48 9.97
C TYR A 859 -28.95 -39.90 8.66
N TYR A 860 -28.25 -40.60 7.76
CA TYR A 860 -28.70 -40.74 6.37
C TYR A 860 -28.37 -42.09 5.69
N PHE A 861 -27.38 -42.84 6.20
CA PHE A 861 -26.99 -44.16 5.68
C PHE A 861 -27.18 -45.26 6.75
N SER A 862 -28.20 -45.11 7.58
CA SER A 862 -28.66 -46.11 8.56
C SER A 862 -29.17 -47.37 7.89
#